data_AF-A0A2V8KCJ2-F1
#
_entry.id   AF-A0A2V8KCJ2-F1
#
_cell.length_a   1.000
_cell.length_b   1.000
_cell.length_c   1.000
_cell.angle_alpha   90.00
_cell.angle_beta   90.00
_cell.angle_gamma   90.00
#
_symmetry.space_group_name_H-M   'P 1'
#
loop_
_entity.id
_entity.type
_entity.pdbx_description
1 polymer ?
#
loop_
_entity_poly.entity_id
_entity_poly.type
_entity_poly.pdbx_seq_one_letter_code
_entity_poly.pdbx_strand_id
1 'polypeptide(L)'
;MSERTYKATLSQSQGREGWSVIFRHPVLLDRATGKPGRRVRRGLGTKDKTEARRLISQLNELLADRTFWQTSSLFTATMRFTPIVVDIFYHDMVPETTDAFMIRDSVIPLPRSSDSGYRRVLLLGTTGGGKTTLVRQLIGTDPHSERFPSTSTAKTTVADTEILLSPGPFRAVVTFLPRNQVRDYVEECMSAAALVAYYGASDAEVRRRLLNHVDQRFRLSYVLGTGDPTLVDEDDLDDEEAPTSDESAGIDLTVTQALVRSSAERLRSIAAAHAPALREELEATPADERAFEELFEESFDNRLRDDERFQTIADKFIDEIERRFELLRAGKLEKTKQGWPRSWSYESEDRQTFLKVVSRFSSNYAPYFGTLLAPLVNGIRSAGPFAPSWTDHPPAVVLFDVEGLGHTTDSAASLPTAITRRLESVDAVLLVDNATQPMQAAAVAAMRSLASSGQTAKLIVCFTHFDAVTGDNIPTFKLKEQHVLASAENALTSIGEQLGSFAERALRQRFASACFFLGGLDRTLTLNTKLEKRTVAQLQELLRTIDAIVVKPEPVPSRPVYDRVNLALAVQQAAEEFHAAWDARLGIIAKTGVLKEHLAERWDDEYLGLKPVADLHRELQENIYRFIQTPVVWTGAVPSDDEKQLVFAAFALSISLHLLVVVAARLRDEAVSEWQRAFGISGKGSSFVRAKIIAADIYDKAAPIPGVAPSPERHKFLNDVMDAVRKAAETHNITLR
;
A
#
# COMPACT_ATOMS: atom_id res chain seq x y z
N MET A 1 11.47 38.62 19.47
CA MET A 1 10.54 37.55 19.03
C MET A 1 9.46 37.43 20.08
N SER A 2 8.21 37.80 19.78
CA SER A 2 7.10 37.60 20.71
C SER A 2 6.88 36.11 20.93
N GLU A 3 6.79 35.67 22.19
CA GLU A 3 6.43 34.28 22.49
C GLU A 3 5.04 33.98 21.91
N ARG A 4 4.98 33.03 20.98
CA ARG A 4 3.70 32.52 20.47
C ARG A 4 2.95 31.88 21.64
N THR A 5 1.83 32.49 22.03
CA THR A 5 0.92 31.95 23.04
C THR A 5 0.01 30.93 22.35
N TYR A 6 0.14 29.66 22.72
CA TYR A 6 -0.71 28.58 22.21
C TYR A 6 -2.02 28.55 22.99
N LYS A 7 -3.15 28.64 22.30
CA LYS A 7 -4.48 28.65 22.91
C LYS A 7 -5.45 27.76 22.16
N ALA A 8 -6.27 27.04 22.92
CA ALA A 8 -7.36 26.23 22.43
C ALA A 8 -8.69 27.00 22.41
N THR A 9 -9.44 26.80 21.33
CA THR A 9 -10.75 27.42 21.10
C THR A 9 -11.82 26.36 20.83
N LEU A 10 -13.06 26.68 21.22
CA LEU A 10 -14.22 25.83 20.95
C LEU A 10 -14.66 26.00 19.51
N SER A 11 -14.99 24.89 18.87
CA SER A 11 -15.56 24.82 17.54
C SER A 11 -16.77 23.89 17.55
N GLN A 12 -17.82 24.28 16.82
CA GLN A 12 -18.99 23.46 16.61
C GLN A 12 -19.32 23.46 15.12
N SER A 13 -19.45 22.28 14.52
CA SER A 13 -19.82 22.14 13.11
C SER A 13 -21.32 22.35 12.93
N GLN A 14 -21.72 22.97 11.82
CA GLN A 14 -23.15 23.08 11.46
C GLN A 14 -23.76 21.68 11.32
N GLY A 15 -24.84 21.43 12.06
CA GLY A 15 -25.55 20.13 12.06
C GLY A 15 -24.94 19.05 12.94
N ARG A 16 -24.02 19.36 13.86
CA ARG A 16 -23.55 18.42 14.90
C ARG A 16 -23.89 18.93 16.31
N GLU A 17 -24.42 18.05 17.14
CA GLU A 17 -24.69 18.36 18.55
C GLU A 17 -23.42 18.37 19.43
N GLY A 18 -22.32 17.74 18.99
CA GLY A 18 -21.08 17.61 19.76
C GLY A 18 -20.08 18.76 19.55
N TRP A 19 -19.30 19.08 20.58
CA TRP A 19 -18.25 20.10 20.56
C TRP A 19 -16.90 19.56 20.12
N SER A 20 -16.12 20.39 19.43
CA SER A 20 -14.72 20.15 19.07
C SER A 20 -13.81 21.24 19.62
N VAL A 21 -12.53 20.93 19.69
CA VAL A 21 -11.46 21.88 20.03
C VAL A 21 -10.53 22.08 18.85
N ILE A 22 -10.06 23.31 18.68
CA ILE A 22 -9.02 23.69 17.71
C ILE A 22 -7.89 24.38 18.47
N PHE A 23 -6.64 23.99 18.21
CA PHE A 23 -5.45 24.66 18.73
C PHE A 23 -4.25 24.44 17.82
N ARG A 24 -3.17 25.17 18.08
CA ARG A 24 -1.86 24.96 17.46
C ARG A 24 -0.98 24.23 18.48
N HIS A 25 -0.43 23.08 18.13
CA HIS A 25 0.34 22.25 19.05
C HIS A 25 1.77 22.81 19.20
N PRO A 26 2.29 22.99 20.43
CA PRO A 26 3.56 23.67 20.68
C PRO A 26 4.81 22.90 20.23
N VAL A 27 4.74 21.57 20.18
CA VAL A 27 5.87 20.68 19.81
C VAL A 27 5.77 20.14 18.39
N LEU A 28 4.60 19.66 18.00
CA LEU A 28 4.40 19.06 16.67
C LEU A 28 4.70 20.09 15.58
N LEU A 29 5.57 19.68 14.68
CA LEU A 29 5.95 20.45 13.51
C LEU A 29 4.73 20.58 12.60
N ASP A 30 4.42 21.81 12.25
CA ASP A 30 3.49 22.12 11.18
C ASP A 30 4.12 21.70 9.86
N ARG A 31 3.37 20.92 9.07
CA ARG A 31 3.89 20.31 7.85
C ARG A 31 4.23 21.35 6.77
N ALA A 32 3.46 22.44 6.67
CA ALA A 32 3.68 23.46 5.66
C ALA A 32 4.88 24.38 5.97
N THR A 33 5.21 24.54 7.26
CA THR A 33 6.24 25.50 7.69
C THR A 33 7.50 24.87 8.30
N GLY A 34 7.48 23.56 8.58
CA GLY A 34 8.55 22.84 9.28
C GLY A 34 8.80 23.32 10.72
N LYS A 35 7.93 24.19 11.25
CA LYS A 35 8.09 24.84 12.57
C LYS A 35 7.04 24.34 13.55
N PRO A 36 7.32 24.36 14.87
CA PRO A 36 6.33 23.96 15.86
C PRO A 36 5.07 24.84 15.79
N GLY A 37 3.91 24.18 15.83
CA GLY A 37 2.62 24.84 15.65
C GLY A 37 1.63 24.09 14.77
N ARG A 38 1.71 22.75 14.69
CA ARG A 38 0.76 21.97 13.89
C ARG A 38 -0.68 22.25 14.34
N ARG A 39 -1.56 22.58 13.40
CA ARG A 39 -2.99 22.75 13.71
C ARG A 39 -3.60 21.41 14.09
N VAL A 40 -4.22 21.35 15.27
CA VAL A 40 -4.94 20.18 15.78
C VAL A 40 -6.41 20.55 15.94
N ARG A 41 -7.28 19.75 15.31
CA ARG A 41 -8.73 19.77 15.54
C ARG A 41 -9.18 18.38 15.99
N ARG A 42 -9.89 18.30 17.12
CA ARG A 42 -10.38 17.04 17.72
C ARG A 42 -11.75 17.23 18.38
N GLY A 43 -12.56 16.18 18.39
CA GLY A 43 -13.83 16.17 19.12
C GLY A 43 -13.60 16.09 20.63
N LEU A 44 -14.44 16.78 21.41
CA LEU A 44 -14.38 16.75 22.88
C LEU A 44 -15.26 15.67 23.50
N GLY A 45 -15.92 14.83 22.68
CA GLY A 45 -16.75 13.71 23.15
C GLY A 45 -18.00 14.12 23.94
N THR A 46 -18.37 15.40 23.97
CA THR A 46 -19.51 15.93 24.73
C THR A 46 -20.39 16.83 23.88
N LYS A 47 -21.70 16.80 24.16
CA LYS A 47 -22.71 17.73 23.63
C LYS A 47 -22.95 18.92 24.56
N ASP A 48 -22.56 18.79 25.84
CA ASP A 48 -22.73 19.87 26.82
C ASP A 48 -21.63 20.93 26.66
N LYS A 49 -22.07 22.16 26.39
CA LYS A 49 -21.22 23.33 26.23
C LYS A 49 -20.44 23.67 27.51
N THR A 50 -21.01 23.40 28.68
CA THR A 50 -20.37 23.67 29.97
C THR A 50 -19.20 22.73 30.18
N GLU A 51 -19.43 21.44 29.96
CA GLU A 51 -18.37 20.43 29.98
C GLU A 51 -17.29 20.70 28.93
N ALA A 52 -17.69 21.07 27.70
CA ALA A 52 -16.74 21.41 26.64
C ALA A 52 -15.82 22.59 27.03
N ARG A 53 -16.35 23.61 27.71
CA ARG A 53 -15.56 24.73 28.25
C ARG A 53 -14.60 24.28 29.36
N ARG A 54 -15.02 23.36 30.24
CA ARG A 54 -14.17 22.79 31.28
C ARG A 54 -12.97 22.07 30.67
N LEU A 55 -13.19 21.23 29.65
CA LEU A 55 -12.13 20.51 28.95
C LEU A 55 -11.15 21.45 28.23
N ILE A 56 -11.66 22.52 27.60
CA ILE A 56 -10.83 23.57 26.98
C ILE A 56 -9.95 24.29 28.01
N SER A 57 -10.46 24.55 29.21
CA SER A 57 -9.67 25.18 30.28
C SER A 57 -8.48 24.30 30.65
N GLN A 58 -8.71 23.00 30.85
CA GLN A 58 -7.65 22.04 31.13
C GLN A 58 -6.63 21.93 30.00
N LEU A 59 -7.09 21.93 28.74
CA LEU A 59 -6.18 21.89 27.59
C LEU A 59 -5.33 23.17 27.49
N ASN A 60 -5.90 24.34 27.83
CA ASN A 60 -5.14 25.58 27.89
C ASN A 60 -4.10 25.59 29.02
N GLU A 61 -4.33 24.91 30.14
CA GLU A 61 -3.29 24.69 31.16
C GLU A 61 -2.11 23.87 30.59
N LEU A 62 -2.40 22.77 29.87
CA LEU A 62 -1.36 21.98 29.18
C LEU A 62 -0.60 22.80 28.13
N LEU A 63 -1.31 23.62 27.35
CA LEU A 63 -0.71 24.45 26.31
C LEU A 63 0.14 25.60 26.88
N ALA A 64 -0.12 26.05 28.10
CA ALA A 64 0.64 27.12 28.74
C ALA A 64 1.91 26.61 29.44
N ASP A 65 1.89 25.39 29.98
CA ASP A 65 2.98 24.84 30.79
C ASP A 65 3.92 23.94 29.97
N ARG A 66 5.15 24.43 29.73
CA ARG A 66 6.18 23.75 28.96
C ARG A 66 6.64 22.42 29.55
N THR A 67 6.42 22.18 30.84
CA THR A 67 6.78 20.90 31.47
C THR A 67 5.97 19.74 30.89
N PHE A 68 4.78 20.00 30.36
CA PHE A 68 3.94 19.00 29.71
C PHE A 68 4.29 18.78 28.23
N TRP A 69 5.19 19.56 27.64
CA TRP A 69 5.52 19.47 26.20
C TRP A 69 6.48 18.32 25.85
N GLN A 70 6.68 17.37 26.76
CA GLN A 70 7.52 16.19 26.55
C GLN A 70 6.68 14.94 26.78
N THR A 71 6.93 13.88 26.00
CA THR A 71 6.21 12.60 26.11
C THR A 71 6.42 11.93 27.47
N SER A 72 7.56 12.18 28.13
CA SER A 72 7.84 11.72 29.50
C SER A 72 6.84 12.24 30.55
N SER A 73 6.19 13.37 30.29
CA SER A 73 5.22 14.00 31.19
C SER A 73 3.81 13.42 31.08
N LEU A 74 3.59 12.45 30.17
CA LEU A 74 2.29 11.81 29.93
C LEU A 74 1.67 11.22 31.20
N PHE A 75 2.47 10.53 32.02
CA PHE A 75 2.00 9.93 33.27
C PHE A 75 1.48 10.99 34.26
N THR A 76 2.26 12.07 34.44
CA THR A 76 1.89 13.20 35.30
C THR A 76 0.64 13.91 34.78
N ALA A 77 0.53 14.09 33.46
CA ALA A 77 -0.66 14.68 32.84
C ALA A 77 -1.91 13.81 33.06
N THR A 78 -1.77 12.48 32.95
CA THR A 78 -2.86 11.51 33.14
C THR A 78 -3.41 11.52 34.57
N MET A 79 -2.57 11.82 35.57
CA MET A 79 -3.02 11.96 36.96
C MET A 79 -3.74 13.29 37.24
N ARG A 80 -3.47 14.34 36.46
CA ARG A 80 -3.93 15.71 36.74
C ARG A 80 -5.12 16.14 35.88
N PHE A 81 -5.20 15.70 34.63
CA PHE A 81 -6.20 16.17 33.67
C PHE A 81 -7.18 15.08 33.26
N THR A 82 -8.31 15.49 32.71
CA THR A 82 -9.33 14.54 32.20
C THR A 82 -8.72 13.69 31.08
N PRO A 83 -8.94 12.36 31.04
CA PRO A 83 -8.29 11.46 30.07
C PRO A 83 -8.37 11.92 28.61
N ILE A 84 -9.52 12.46 28.18
CA ILE A 84 -9.71 12.97 26.81
C ILE A 84 -8.83 14.19 26.50
N VAL A 85 -8.54 15.05 27.48
CA VAL A 85 -7.68 16.23 27.30
C VAL A 85 -6.22 15.81 27.10
N VAL A 86 -5.77 14.84 27.92
CA VAL A 86 -4.43 14.25 27.80
C VAL A 86 -4.28 13.55 26.46
N ASP A 87 -5.28 12.75 26.07
CA ASP A 87 -5.29 12.07 24.78
C ASP A 87 -5.20 13.08 23.62
N ILE A 88 -6.03 14.13 23.61
CA ILE A 88 -6.01 15.16 22.56
C ILE A 88 -4.63 15.84 22.43
N PHE A 89 -3.95 16.11 23.55
CA PHE A 89 -2.64 16.77 23.53
C PHE A 89 -1.53 15.83 23.07
N TYR A 90 -1.42 14.64 23.67
CA TYR A 90 -0.29 13.73 23.44
C TYR A 90 -0.45 12.77 22.26
N HIS A 91 -1.65 12.64 21.69
CA HIS A 91 -1.93 11.62 20.66
C HIS A 91 -0.98 11.67 19.47
N ASP A 92 -0.78 12.84 18.88
CA ASP A 92 0.11 12.97 17.71
C ASP A 92 1.60 13.06 18.12
N MET A 93 1.92 13.12 19.44
CA MET A 93 3.29 13.09 19.97
C MET A 93 3.82 11.66 20.17
N VAL A 94 2.92 10.69 20.33
CA VAL A 94 3.25 9.27 20.45
C VAL A 94 2.62 8.56 19.25
N PRO A 95 3.41 8.10 18.27
CA PRO A 95 2.86 7.38 17.12
C PRO A 95 2.08 6.14 17.60
N GLU A 96 0.75 6.16 17.54
CA GLU A 96 -0.05 4.94 17.64
C GLU A 96 0.08 4.18 16.32
N THR A 97 1.11 3.35 16.18
CA THR A 97 1.20 2.39 15.07
C THR A 97 0.10 1.35 15.23
N THR A 98 -1.01 1.59 14.54
CA THR A 98 -2.15 0.69 14.54
C THR A 98 -1.93 -0.39 13.50
N ASP A 99 -1.57 -1.60 13.93
CA ASP A 99 -1.47 -2.76 13.04
C ASP A 99 -2.88 -3.25 12.66
N ALA A 100 -3.33 -2.84 11.47
CA ALA A 100 -4.64 -3.19 10.95
C ALA A 100 -4.80 -4.70 10.69
N PHE A 101 -3.71 -5.40 10.32
CA PHE A 101 -3.76 -6.84 10.15
C PHE A 101 -4.04 -7.53 11.49
N MET A 102 -3.35 -7.11 12.56
CA MET A 102 -3.55 -7.66 13.90
C MET A 102 -4.92 -7.36 14.49
N ILE A 103 -5.53 -6.22 14.15
CA ILE A 103 -6.94 -5.96 14.51
C ILE A 103 -7.84 -7.01 13.86
N ARG A 104 -7.71 -7.23 12.55
CA ARG A 104 -8.52 -8.25 11.85
C ARG A 104 -8.25 -9.65 12.40
N ASP A 105 -7.00 -9.96 12.76
CA ASP A 105 -6.60 -11.24 13.35
C ASP A 105 -7.14 -11.48 14.74
N SER A 106 -7.30 -10.44 15.55
CA SER A 106 -7.95 -10.56 16.86
C SER A 106 -9.44 -10.90 16.78
N VAL A 107 -10.12 -10.55 15.67
CA VAL A 107 -11.57 -10.76 15.49
C VAL A 107 -11.84 -12.05 14.71
N ILE A 108 -11.14 -12.26 13.59
CA ILE A 108 -11.23 -13.47 12.76
C ILE A 108 -9.81 -14.00 12.55
N PRO A 109 -9.29 -14.87 13.43
CA PRO A 109 -7.94 -15.42 13.30
C PRO A 109 -7.78 -16.23 12.00
N LEU A 110 -6.66 -16.04 11.30
CA LEU A 110 -6.38 -16.84 10.10
C LEU A 110 -5.68 -18.15 10.48
N PRO A 111 -6.18 -19.31 10.02
CA PRO A 111 -5.52 -20.59 10.26
C PRO A 111 -4.12 -20.62 9.61
N ARG A 112 -3.18 -21.39 10.18
CA ARG A 112 -1.83 -21.58 9.62
C ARG A 112 -1.72 -23.00 9.04
N SER A 113 -0.85 -23.18 8.06
CA SER A 113 -0.55 -24.52 7.53
C SER A 113 0.16 -25.43 8.53
N SER A 114 0.80 -24.85 9.55
CA SER A 114 1.49 -25.60 10.61
C SER A 114 0.55 -26.31 11.58
N ASP A 115 -0.68 -25.83 11.75
CA ASP A 115 -1.65 -26.31 12.74
C ASP A 115 -3.01 -26.71 12.14
N SER A 116 -3.18 -26.59 10.82
CA SER A 116 -4.44 -26.91 10.15
C SER A 116 -4.24 -27.37 8.70
N GLY A 117 -5.31 -27.88 8.10
CA GLY A 117 -5.37 -28.21 6.67
C GLY A 117 -5.42 -26.99 5.74
N TYR A 118 -5.42 -25.76 6.26
CA TYR A 118 -5.55 -24.56 5.44
C TYR A 118 -4.24 -24.17 4.74
N ARG A 119 -4.37 -23.57 3.55
CA ARG A 119 -3.27 -22.94 2.81
C ARG A 119 -3.52 -21.45 2.64
N ARG A 120 -2.52 -20.64 2.98
CA ARG A 120 -2.50 -19.19 2.79
C ARG A 120 -1.94 -18.88 1.41
N VAL A 121 -2.74 -18.20 0.59
CA VAL A 121 -2.48 -18.01 -0.84
C VAL A 121 -2.45 -16.53 -1.17
N LEU A 122 -1.29 -16.00 -1.55
CA LEU A 122 -1.14 -14.61 -2.00
C LEU A 122 -1.34 -14.51 -3.51
N LEU A 123 -2.23 -13.61 -3.95
CA LEU A 123 -2.38 -13.29 -5.36
C LEU A 123 -1.48 -12.10 -5.72
N LEU A 124 -0.60 -12.29 -6.70
CA LEU A 124 0.25 -11.24 -7.29
C LEU A 124 -0.04 -11.12 -8.77
N GLY A 125 0.16 -9.94 -9.35
CA GLY A 125 -0.10 -9.71 -10.77
C GLY A 125 -0.47 -8.27 -11.08
N THR A 126 -0.37 -7.87 -12.35
CA THR A 126 -0.70 -6.51 -12.79
C THR A 126 -2.16 -6.15 -12.58
N THR A 127 -2.45 -4.85 -12.47
CA THR A 127 -3.84 -4.36 -12.56
C THR A 127 -4.43 -4.77 -13.91
N GLY A 128 -5.65 -5.29 -13.92
CA GLY A 128 -6.27 -5.87 -15.12
C GLY A 128 -5.80 -7.29 -15.48
N GLY A 129 -4.81 -7.87 -14.77
CA GLY A 129 -4.34 -9.24 -15.02
C GLY A 129 -5.32 -10.36 -14.65
N GLY A 130 -6.54 -10.05 -14.17
CA GLY A 130 -7.57 -11.05 -13.83
C GLY A 130 -7.50 -11.62 -12.41
N LYS A 131 -6.73 -11.02 -11.49
CA LYS A 131 -6.63 -11.46 -10.07
C LYS A 131 -7.98 -11.59 -9.39
N THR A 132 -8.71 -10.48 -9.29
CA THR A 132 -9.99 -10.44 -8.59
C THR A 132 -11.04 -11.31 -9.29
N THR A 133 -10.99 -11.42 -10.63
CA THR A 133 -11.84 -12.34 -11.39
C THR A 133 -11.55 -13.80 -11.05
N LEU A 134 -10.28 -14.19 -10.90
CA LEU A 134 -9.90 -15.52 -10.41
C LEU A 134 -10.39 -15.75 -8.97
N VAL A 135 -10.26 -14.76 -8.08
CA VAL A 135 -10.79 -14.83 -6.71
C VAL A 135 -12.29 -15.09 -6.73
N ARG A 136 -13.07 -14.33 -7.50
CA ARG A 136 -14.53 -14.52 -7.65
C ARG A 136 -14.89 -15.94 -8.07
N GLN A 137 -14.13 -16.51 -9.01
CA GLN A 137 -14.32 -17.91 -9.42
C GLN A 137 -14.00 -18.91 -8.31
N LEU A 138 -12.98 -18.67 -7.49
CA LEU A 138 -12.61 -19.57 -6.39
C LEU A 138 -13.57 -19.50 -5.20
N ILE A 139 -14.22 -18.35 -4.97
CA ILE A 139 -15.20 -18.16 -3.88
C ILE A 139 -16.65 -18.40 -4.35
N GLY A 140 -16.83 -18.58 -5.67
CA GLY A 140 -18.11 -18.81 -6.32
C GLY A 140 -19.05 -17.61 -6.26
N THR A 141 -18.54 -16.39 -6.43
CA THR A 141 -19.41 -15.22 -6.55
C THR A 141 -19.91 -15.04 -7.97
N ASP A 142 -21.21 -14.79 -8.10
CA ASP A 142 -21.83 -14.60 -9.40
C ASP A 142 -21.38 -13.26 -10.04
N PRO A 143 -20.90 -13.26 -11.30
CA PRO A 143 -20.36 -12.08 -11.96
C PRO A 143 -21.33 -10.89 -12.05
N HIS A 144 -22.62 -11.16 -12.17
CA HIS A 144 -23.66 -10.15 -12.36
C HIS A 144 -24.27 -9.76 -11.00
N SER A 145 -24.89 -10.73 -10.33
CA SER A 145 -25.68 -10.49 -9.12
C SER A 145 -24.85 -10.23 -7.85
N GLU A 146 -23.60 -10.71 -7.78
CA GLU A 146 -22.77 -10.63 -6.58
C GLU A 146 -21.46 -9.88 -6.84
N ARG A 147 -21.47 -8.55 -6.63
CA ARG A 147 -20.32 -7.65 -6.83
C ARG A 147 -19.27 -7.72 -5.69
N PHE A 148 -18.81 -8.92 -5.36
CA PHE A 148 -17.82 -9.15 -4.31
C PHE A 148 -16.77 -10.22 -4.68
N PRO A 149 -15.47 -9.93 -4.48
CA PRO A 149 -14.89 -8.58 -4.46
C PRO A 149 -15.13 -7.90 -5.81
N SER A 150 -15.13 -6.57 -5.83
CA SER A 150 -15.48 -5.80 -7.03
C SER A 150 -14.41 -5.89 -8.11
N THR A 151 -14.84 -6.06 -9.36
CA THR A 151 -13.96 -6.07 -10.54
C THR A 151 -14.09 -4.77 -11.33
N SER A 152 -12.99 -4.26 -11.88
CA SER A 152 -12.96 -3.20 -12.91
C SER A 152 -11.59 -3.17 -13.56
N THR A 153 -11.55 -2.58 -14.75
CA THR A 153 -10.35 -2.33 -15.55
C THR A 153 -9.43 -1.28 -14.91
N ALA A 154 -9.95 -0.44 -14.02
CA ALA A 154 -9.16 0.47 -13.19
C ALA A 154 -8.71 -0.20 -11.88
N LYS A 155 -7.85 0.46 -11.09
CA LYS A 155 -7.50 0.01 -9.74
C LYS A 155 -8.78 -0.19 -8.91
N THR A 156 -9.08 -1.45 -8.60
CA THR A 156 -10.25 -1.85 -7.79
C THR A 156 -9.87 -2.21 -6.38
N THR A 157 -8.81 -3.00 -6.22
CA THR A 157 -8.29 -3.42 -4.93
C THR A 157 -7.32 -2.37 -4.38
N VAL A 158 -7.85 -1.35 -3.71
CA VAL A 158 -7.04 -0.37 -2.95
C VAL A 158 -6.76 -0.86 -1.53
N ALA A 159 -7.61 -1.75 -1.01
CA ALA A 159 -7.51 -2.32 0.32
C ALA A 159 -7.20 -3.83 0.24
N ASP A 160 -6.35 -4.32 1.13
CA ASP A 160 -6.04 -5.74 1.24
C ASP A 160 -7.32 -6.53 1.54
N THR A 161 -7.68 -7.46 0.66
CA THR A 161 -8.86 -8.33 0.82
C THR A 161 -8.43 -9.75 1.18
N GLU A 162 -8.90 -10.22 2.33
CA GLU A 162 -8.57 -11.51 2.92
C GLU A 162 -9.85 -12.35 2.96
N ILE A 163 -9.85 -13.53 2.36
CA ILE A 163 -11.04 -14.39 2.28
C ILE A 163 -10.71 -15.77 2.82
N LEU A 164 -11.35 -16.14 3.93
CA LEU A 164 -11.25 -17.44 4.56
C LEU A 164 -12.44 -18.31 4.14
N LEU A 165 -12.16 -19.41 3.43
CA LEU A 165 -13.18 -20.37 3.01
C LEU A 165 -13.39 -21.37 4.15
N SER A 166 -14.34 -21.08 5.05
CA SER A 166 -14.58 -21.87 6.25
C SER A 166 -16.06 -22.17 6.46
N PRO A 167 -16.43 -23.35 6.98
CA PRO A 167 -17.82 -23.62 7.35
C PRO A 167 -18.31 -22.66 8.44
N GLY A 168 -19.63 -22.54 8.57
CA GLY A 168 -20.28 -21.69 9.58
C GLY A 168 -20.94 -20.44 8.98
N PRO A 169 -21.26 -19.43 9.81
CA PRO A 169 -21.86 -18.19 9.33
C PRO A 169 -20.86 -17.34 8.56
N PHE A 170 -21.38 -16.46 7.69
CA PHE A 170 -20.57 -15.44 7.04
C PHE A 170 -20.20 -14.36 8.04
N ARG A 171 -18.91 -14.02 8.13
CA ARG A 171 -18.35 -13.04 9.04
C ARG A 171 -17.45 -12.08 8.29
N ALA A 172 -17.45 -10.81 8.68
CA ALA A 172 -16.56 -9.80 8.13
C ALA A 172 -15.94 -8.97 9.25
N VAL A 173 -14.68 -8.59 9.06
CA VAL A 173 -14.03 -7.52 9.81
C VAL A 173 -13.34 -6.57 8.84
N VAL A 174 -13.65 -5.29 8.97
CA VAL A 174 -13.12 -4.21 8.14
C VAL A 174 -12.32 -3.28 9.03
N THR A 175 -11.14 -2.86 8.59
CA THR A 175 -10.33 -1.83 9.26
C THR A 175 -10.27 -0.59 8.41
N PHE A 176 -10.29 0.59 9.03
CA PHE A 176 -10.34 1.88 8.33
C PHE A 176 -9.01 2.62 8.39
N LEU A 177 -8.79 3.51 7.43
CA LEU A 177 -7.66 4.43 7.43
C LEU A 177 -7.75 5.39 8.63
N PRO A 178 -6.61 5.72 9.28
CA PRO A 178 -6.54 6.74 10.31
C PRO A 178 -7.06 8.11 9.84
N ARG A 179 -7.68 8.87 10.74
CA ARG A 179 -8.31 10.17 10.44
C ARG A 179 -7.35 11.18 9.81
N ASN A 180 -6.13 11.24 10.32
CA ASN A 180 -5.06 12.10 9.79
C ASN A 180 -4.73 11.72 8.35
N GLN A 181 -4.60 10.43 8.03
CA GLN A 181 -4.36 9.98 6.67
C GLN A 181 -5.49 10.35 5.71
N VAL A 182 -6.76 10.19 6.13
CA VAL A 182 -7.91 10.61 5.30
C VAL A 182 -7.92 12.12 5.08
N ARG A 183 -7.58 12.91 6.11
CA ARG A 183 -7.45 14.37 5.98
C ARG A 183 -6.36 14.75 4.99
N ASP A 184 -5.22 14.08 5.03
CA ASP A 184 -4.09 14.36 4.15
C ASP A 184 -4.51 14.17 2.68
N TYR A 185 -5.18 13.06 2.35
CA TYR A 185 -5.70 12.84 0.99
C TYR A 185 -6.73 13.88 0.56
N VAL A 186 -7.58 14.36 1.48
CA VAL A 186 -8.54 15.44 1.20
C VAL A 186 -7.80 16.75 0.88
N GLU A 187 -6.80 17.11 1.69
CA GLU A 187 -6.00 18.32 1.48
C GLU A 187 -5.21 18.24 0.16
N GLU A 188 -4.66 17.08 -0.20
CA GLU A 188 -4.00 16.85 -1.50
C GLU A 188 -4.96 17.04 -2.69
N CYS A 189 -6.18 16.48 -2.61
CA CYS A 189 -7.20 16.69 -3.65
C CYS A 189 -7.60 18.17 -3.75
N MET A 190 -7.71 18.86 -2.62
CA MET A 190 -8.04 20.28 -2.58
C MET A 190 -6.94 21.15 -3.17
N SER A 191 -5.67 20.86 -2.89
CA SER A 191 -4.52 21.56 -3.47
C SER A 191 -4.43 21.34 -4.98
N ALA A 192 -4.61 20.10 -5.45
CA ALA A 192 -4.67 19.80 -6.87
C ALA A 192 -5.82 20.54 -7.57
N ALA A 193 -7.00 20.62 -6.94
CA ALA A 193 -8.15 21.37 -7.44
C ALA A 193 -7.89 22.88 -7.49
N ALA A 194 -7.27 23.45 -6.46
CA ALA A 194 -6.90 24.87 -6.42
C ALA A 194 -5.85 25.22 -7.50
N LEU A 195 -4.90 24.33 -7.76
CA LEU A 195 -3.88 24.51 -8.79
C LEU A 195 -4.50 24.55 -10.19
N VAL A 196 -5.34 23.57 -10.57
CA VAL A 196 -6.01 23.61 -11.88
C VAL A 196 -7.01 24.76 -12.00
N ALA A 197 -7.63 25.18 -10.89
CA ALA A 197 -8.51 26.34 -10.87
C ALA A 197 -7.74 27.64 -11.16
N TYR A 198 -6.51 27.75 -10.66
CA TYR A 198 -5.61 28.86 -10.96
C TYR A 198 -5.25 28.91 -12.45
N TYR A 199 -4.96 27.77 -13.07
CA TYR A 199 -4.69 27.67 -14.52
C TYR A 199 -5.92 27.90 -15.42
N GLY A 200 -7.05 28.32 -14.86
CA GLY A 200 -8.25 28.64 -15.63
C GLY A 200 -9.03 27.41 -16.11
N ALA A 201 -8.84 26.24 -15.50
CA ALA A 201 -9.63 25.05 -15.83
C ALA A 201 -11.13 25.27 -15.56
N SER A 202 -11.96 24.53 -16.31
CA SER A 202 -13.42 24.53 -16.16
C SER A 202 -13.85 24.01 -14.78
N ASP A 203 -15.05 24.36 -14.34
CA ASP A 203 -15.55 23.90 -13.03
C ASP A 203 -15.70 22.37 -12.97
N ALA A 204 -15.95 21.72 -14.10
CA ALA A 204 -15.98 20.27 -14.19
C ALA A 204 -14.60 19.65 -13.89
N GLU A 205 -13.52 20.23 -14.44
CA GLU A 205 -12.15 19.75 -14.18
C GLU A 205 -11.72 20.00 -12.72
N VAL A 206 -12.06 21.17 -12.16
CA VAL A 206 -11.80 21.49 -10.74
C VAL A 206 -12.50 20.48 -9.84
N ARG A 207 -13.78 20.18 -10.10
CA ARG A 207 -14.53 19.14 -9.35
C ARG A 207 -13.90 17.75 -9.53
N ARG A 208 -13.48 17.40 -10.75
CA ARG A 208 -12.84 16.10 -11.03
C ARG A 208 -11.59 15.92 -10.19
N ARG A 209 -10.72 16.94 -10.11
CA ARG A 209 -9.49 16.92 -9.27
C ARG A 209 -9.79 16.92 -7.78
N LEU A 210 -10.85 17.61 -7.35
CA LEU A 210 -11.28 17.62 -5.95
C LEU A 210 -11.81 16.25 -5.49
N LEU A 211 -12.44 15.49 -6.39
CA LEU A 211 -13.09 14.22 -6.06
C LEU A 211 -12.24 12.97 -6.37
N ASN A 212 -11.15 13.12 -7.14
CA ASN A 212 -10.31 12.00 -7.54
C ASN A 212 -8.84 12.34 -7.29
N HIS A 213 -8.24 11.60 -6.36
CA HIS A 213 -6.81 11.71 -6.09
C HIS A 213 -5.98 11.30 -7.31
N VAL A 214 -4.81 11.92 -7.48
CA VAL A 214 -3.91 11.69 -8.63
C VAL A 214 -3.50 10.22 -8.78
N ASP A 215 -3.34 9.52 -7.66
CA ASP A 215 -2.94 8.09 -7.64
C ASP A 215 -4.07 7.12 -7.96
N GLN A 216 -5.30 7.64 -8.11
CA GLN A 216 -6.54 6.91 -8.30
C GLN A 216 -6.87 5.90 -7.19
N ARG A 217 -6.12 5.91 -6.08
CA ARG A 217 -6.34 5.09 -4.88
C ARG A 217 -7.43 5.68 -3.98
N PHE A 218 -7.43 7.00 -3.79
CA PHE A 218 -8.43 7.68 -2.97
C PHE A 218 -9.45 8.40 -3.85
N ARG A 219 -10.69 7.89 -3.89
CA ARG A 219 -11.78 8.42 -4.72
C ARG A 219 -12.89 8.98 -3.84
N LEU A 220 -12.81 10.27 -3.53
CA LEU A 220 -13.84 10.98 -2.76
C LEU A 220 -15.21 10.91 -3.44
N SER A 221 -15.26 10.75 -4.75
CA SER A 221 -16.51 10.52 -5.49
C SER A 221 -17.31 9.32 -4.98
N TYR A 222 -16.66 8.27 -4.48
CA TYR A 222 -17.37 7.09 -3.96
C TYR A 222 -18.04 7.41 -2.61
N VAL A 223 -17.42 8.28 -1.82
CA VAL A 223 -17.89 8.68 -0.48
C VAL A 223 -18.87 9.86 -0.54
N LEU A 224 -18.64 10.83 -1.43
CA LEU A 224 -19.36 12.10 -1.49
C LEU A 224 -20.26 12.25 -2.73
N GLY A 225 -20.21 11.29 -3.66
CA GLY A 225 -20.95 11.35 -4.91
C GLY A 225 -20.15 12.03 -6.02
N THR A 226 -20.65 11.97 -7.24
CA THR A 226 -20.01 12.56 -8.44
C THR A 226 -19.95 14.09 -8.40
N GLY A 227 -20.70 14.73 -7.50
CA GLY A 227 -20.81 16.19 -7.41
C GLY A 227 -21.59 16.84 -8.56
N ASP A 228 -22.07 16.04 -9.51
CA ASP A 228 -22.88 16.47 -10.65
C ASP A 228 -23.88 15.36 -11.03
N PRO A 229 -25.18 15.58 -10.86
CA PRO A 229 -26.19 14.55 -11.12
C PRO A 229 -26.38 14.27 -12.62
N THR A 230 -25.93 15.15 -13.52
CA THR A 230 -26.05 14.96 -14.98
C THR A 230 -25.02 14.01 -15.58
N LEU A 231 -24.03 13.60 -14.80
CA LEU A 231 -22.97 12.68 -15.25
C LEU A 231 -23.38 11.21 -15.17
N VAL A 232 -24.56 10.92 -14.59
CA VAL A 232 -25.12 9.58 -14.52
C VAL A 232 -26.32 9.56 -15.46
N ASP A 233 -26.13 9.03 -16.66
CA ASP A 233 -27.25 8.80 -17.58
C ASP A 233 -27.88 7.45 -17.21
N GLU A 234 -29.16 7.46 -16.83
CA GLU A 234 -29.87 6.23 -16.43
C GLU A 234 -29.97 5.24 -17.60
N ASP A 235 -29.96 5.73 -18.84
CA ASP A 235 -30.03 4.91 -20.06
C ASP A 235 -28.71 4.14 -20.34
N ASP A 236 -27.59 4.59 -19.76
CA ASP A 236 -26.25 3.95 -19.89
C ASP A 236 -25.92 2.99 -18.72
N LEU A 237 -26.81 2.87 -17.73
CA LEU A 237 -26.64 1.95 -16.61
C LEU A 237 -27.16 0.55 -16.98
N ASP A 238 -26.43 -0.50 -16.59
CA ASP A 238 -26.94 -1.87 -16.69
C ASP A 238 -28.29 -1.99 -15.96
N ASP A 239 -29.23 -2.80 -16.48
CA ASP A 239 -30.63 -3.04 -16.02
C ASP A 239 -30.77 -3.57 -14.55
N GLU A 240 -29.75 -3.45 -13.71
CA GLU A 240 -29.75 -3.94 -12.32
C GLU A 240 -30.37 -2.94 -11.33
N GLU A 241 -30.94 -3.48 -10.24
CA GLU A 241 -31.64 -2.70 -9.22
C GLU A 241 -30.78 -1.57 -8.65
N ALA A 242 -31.21 -0.33 -8.90
CA ALA A 242 -30.68 0.84 -8.23
C ALA A 242 -30.81 0.71 -6.69
N PRO A 243 -29.93 1.34 -5.90
CA PRO A 243 -30.02 1.32 -4.45
C PRO A 243 -31.44 1.67 -3.98
N THR A 244 -32.02 0.79 -3.16
CA THR A 244 -33.36 1.05 -2.61
C THR A 244 -33.35 2.29 -1.71
N SER A 245 -34.47 3.01 -1.63
CA SER A 245 -34.57 4.24 -0.82
C SER A 245 -34.19 4.07 0.66
N ASP A 246 -34.30 2.86 1.21
CA ASP A 246 -33.85 2.52 2.56
C ASP A 246 -32.32 2.48 2.72
N GLU A 247 -31.56 2.29 1.63
CA GLU A 247 -30.10 2.15 1.67
C GLU A 247 -29.35 3.49 1.73
N SER A 248 -29.98 4.54 1.20
CA SER A 248 -29.55 5.94 1.28
C SER A 248 -30.27 6.72 2.38
N ALA A 249 -31.26 6.10 3.06
CA ALA A 249 -32.03 6.72 4.13
C ALA A 249 -31.12 7.26 5.24
N GLY A 250 -30.91 8.58 5.23
CA GLY A 250 -30.08 9.30 6.19
C GLY A 250 -29.03 10.24 5.59
N ILE A 251 -28.68 10.10 4.30
CA ILE A 251 -27.76 11.03 3.62
C ILE A 251 -28.48 11.78 2.50
N ASP A 252 -28.52 13.10 2.63
CA ASP A 252 -28.97 13.98 1.55
C ASP A 252 -27.79 14.30 0.61
N LEU A 253 -27.78 13.66 -0.56
CA LEU A 253 -26.77 13.89 -1.57
C LEU A 253 -26.82 15.31 -2.14
N THR A 254 -27.96 16.01 -2.07
CA THR A 254 -28.06 17.41 -2.53
C THR A 254 -27.22 18.34 -1.67
N VAL A 255 -27.19 18.12 -0.35
CA VAL A 255 -26.33 18.85 0.59
C VAL A 255 -24.86 18.59 0.28
N THR A 256 -24.51 17.33 -0.03
CA THR A 256 -23.13 16.97 -0.35
C THR A 256 -22.68 17.59 -1.68
N GLN A 257 -23.54 17.57 -2.70
CA GLN A 257 -23.28 18.21 -3.99
C GLN A 257 -23.10 19.73 -3.82
N ALA A 258 -23.93 20.38 -3.01
CA ALA A 258 -23.78 21.80 -2.69
C ALA A 258 -22.45 22.10 -1.96
N LEU A 259 -22.01 21.22 -1.05
CA LEU A 259 -20.71 21.33 -0.39
C LEU A 259 -19.56 21.23 -1.41
N VAL A 260 -19.59 20.25 -2.32
CA VAL A 260 -18.55 20.07 -3.35
C VAL A 260 -18.48 21.30 -4.26
N ARG A 261 -19.63 21.77 -4.77
CA ARG A 261 -19.72 22.94 -5.65
C ARG A 261 -19.18 24.20 -4.98
N SER A 262 -19.70 24.53 -3.78
CA SER A 262 -19.25 25.71 -3.04
C SER A 262 -17.78 25.62 -2.61
N SER A 263 -17.25 24.41 -2.39
CA SER A 263 -15.83 24.21 -2.08
C SER A 263 -14.95 24.47 -3.30
N ALA A 264 -15.34 24.03 -4.49
CA ALA A 264 -14.60 24.31 -5.72
C ALA A 264 -14.53 25.83 -6.00
N GLU A 265 -15.64 26.55 -5.84
CA GLU A 265 -15.69 28.01 -5.97
C GLU A 265 -14.79 28.72 -4.95
N ARG A 266 -14.84 28.29 -3.69
CA ARG A 266 -14.00 28.85 -2.62
C ARG A 266 -12.52 28.55 -2.84
N LEU A 267 -12.17 27.35 -3.30
CA LEU A 267 -10.79 27.01 -3.64
C LEU A 267 -10.26 27.90 -4.77
N ARG A 268 -11.09 28.18 -5.79
CA ARG A 268 -10.74 29.15 -6.85
C ARG A 268 -10.48 30.54 -6.29
N SER A 269 -11.32 31.02 -5.36
CA SER A 269 -11.12 32.32 -4.70
C SER A 269 -9.84 32.35 -3.83
N ILE A 270 -9.53 31.28 -3.11
CA ILE A 270 -8.32 31.16 -2.30
C ILE A 270 -7.08 31.14 -3.23
N ALA A 271 -7.13 30.36 -4.31
CA ALA A 271 -6.08 30.27 -5.31
C ALA A 271 -5.77 31.65 -5.94
N ALA A 272 -6.81 32.38 -6.35
CA ALA A 272 -6.67 33.73 -6.92
C ALA A 272 -6.08 34.75 -5.94
N ALA A 273 -6.22 34.55 -4.62
CA ALA A 273 -5.66 35.43 -3.61
C ALA A 273 -4.17 35.19 -3.36
N HIS A 274 -3.71 33.94 -3.43
CA HIS A 274 -2.32 33.57 -3.11
C HIS A 274 -1.41 33.53 -4.32
N ALA A 275 -1.91 33.08 -5.48
CA ALA A 275 -1.10 32.80 -6.65
C ALA A 275 -0.42 34.04 -7.26
N PRO A 276 -1.08 35.21 -7.43
CA PRO A 276 -0.43 36.38 -8.03
C PRO A 276 0.76 36.89 -7.19
N ALA A 277 0.56 37.03 -5.88
CA ALA A 277 1.62 37.45 -4.96
C ALA A 277 2.78 36.45 -4.95
N LEU A 278 2.47 35.14 -4.93
CA LEU A 278 3.51 34.11 -5.01
C LEU A 278 4.28 34.16 -6.33
N ARG A 279 3.59 34.39 -7.45
CA ARG A 279 4.23 34.48 -8.77
C ARG A 279 5.18 35.66 -8.85
N GLU A 280 4.76 36.84 -8.38
CA GLU A 280 5.59 38.04 -8.34
C GLU A 280 6.83 37.84 -7.43
N GLU A 281 6.64 37.21 -6.26
CA GLU A 281 7.75 36.87 -5.36
C GLU A 281 8.76 35.90 -5.99
N LEU A 282 8.30 34.96 -6.81
CA LEU A 282 9.15 33.97 -7.47
C LEU A 282 9.80 34.50 -8.76
N GLU A 283 9.11 35.36 -9.52
CA GLU A 283 9.60 35.99 -10.77
C GLU A 283 10.77 36.94 -10.51
N ALA A 284 10.88 37.50 -9.30
CA ALA A 284 12.03 38.29 -8.85
C ALA A 284 13.33 37.48 -8.72
N THR A 285 13.32 36.18 -9.04
CA THR A 285 14.44 35.27 -8.87
C THR A 285 14.79 34.55 -10.19
N PRO A 286 16.02 34.66 -10.74
CA PRO A 286 16.37 34.02 -12.01
C PRO A 286 16.38 32.49 -11.89
N ALA A 287 15.43 31.81 -12.52
CA ALA A 287 15.31 30.36 -12.58
C ALA A 287 14.81 29.94 -13.98
N ASP A 288 15.18 28.74 -14.44
CA ASP A 288 14.62 28.16 -15.65
C ASP A 288 13.12 27.84 -15.45
N GLU A 289 12.32 27.89 -16.52
CA GLU A 289 10.85 27.75 -16.49
C GLU A 289 10.36 26.53 -15.70
N ARG A 290 11.00 25.37 -15.88
CA ARG A 290 10.61 24.14 -15.17
C ARG A 290 10.89 24.20 -13.67
N ALA A 291 12.02 24.78 -13.27
CA ALA A 291 12.35 24.96 -11.86
C ALA A 291 11.43 26.00 -11.20
N PHE A 292 10.95 26.97 -11.97
CA PHE A 292 9.96 27.93 -11.53
C PHE A 292 8.59 27.27 -11.28
N GLU A 293 8.09 26.47 -12.21
CA GLU A 293 6.80 25.78 -12.06
C GLU A 293 6.80 24.83 -10.85
N GLU A 294 7.84 24.00 -10.69
CA GLU A 294 7.97 23.09 -9.53
C GLU A 294 7.98 23.87 -8.21
N LEU A 295 8.72 24.98 -8.16
CA LEU A 295 8.81 25.83 -6.97
C LEU A 295 7.49 26.53 -6.65
N PHE A 296 6.78 26.97 -7.70
CA PHE A 296 5.48 27.57 -7.58
C PHE A 296 4.48 26.57 -7.01
N GLU A 297 4.39 25.35 -7.55
CA GLU A 297 3.47 24.32 -7.05
C GLU A 297 3.71 23.99 -5.57
N GLU A 298 4.96 23.76 -5.16
CA GLU A 298 5.31 23.45 -3.76
C GLU A 298 5.00 24.63 -2.82
N SER A 299 5.39 25.85 -3.21
CA SER A 299 5.16 27.04 -2.39
C SER A 299 3.67 27.39 -2.32
N PHE A 300 2.93 27.11 -3.39
CA PHE A 300 1.50 27.33 -3.48
C PHE A 300 0.75 26.35 -2.57
N ASP A 301 1.08 25.06 -2.60
CA ASP A 301 0.50 24.06 -1.69
C ASP A 301 0.72 24.46 -0.21
N ASN A 302 1.93 24.89 0.15
CA ASN A 302 2.22 25.35 1.51
C ASN A 302 1.36 26.56 1.92
N ARG A 303 1.22 27.57 1.05
CA ARG A 303 0.36 28.74 1.32
C ARG A 303 -1.10 28.37 1.44
N LEU A 304 -1.58 27.44 0.61
CA LEU A 304 -2.95 26.94 0.69
C LEU A 304 -3.19 26.25 2.03
N ARG A 305 -2.30 25.36 2.45
CA ARG A 305 -2.41 24.61 3.71
C ARG A 305 -2.36 25.52 4.93
N ASP A 306 -1.64 26.64 4.87
CA ASP A 306 -1.59 27.66 5.92
C ASP A 306 -2.87 28.53 6.02
N ASP A 307 -3.67 28.61 4.95
CA ASP A 307 -4.87 29.45 4.91
C ASP A 307 -6.03 28.85 5.74
N GLU A 308 -6.56 29.62 6.70
CA GLU A 308 -7.67 29.16 7.55
C GLU A 308 -8.96 28.83 6.75
N ARG A 309 -9.19 29.50 5.61
CA ARG A 309 -10.34 29.24 4.73
C ARG A 309 -10.20 27.89 4.06
N PHE A 310 -8.99 27.50 3.68
CA PHE A 310 -8.66 26.17 3.14
C PHE A 310 -8.86 25.11 4.23
N GLN A 311 -8.30 25.32 5.42
CA GLN A 311 -8.46 24.41 6.57
C GLN A 311 -9.94 24.20 6.96
N THR A 312 -10.77 25.24 6.82
CA THR A 312 -12.22 25.16 7.04
C THR A 312 -12.93 24.29 6.00
N ILE A 313 -12.48 24.28 4.74
CA ILE A 313 -13.03 23.41 3.70
C ILE A 313 -12.67 21.95 4.01
N ALA A 314 -11.41 21.66 4.33
CA ALA A 314 -10.96 20.33 4.72
C ALA A 314 -11.73 19.80 5.94
N ASP A 315 -11.99 20.68 6.92
CA ASP A 315 -12.80 20.38 8.10
C ASP A 315 -14.23 19.96 7.74
N LYS A 316 -14.88 20.65 6.79
CA LYS A 316 -16.23 20.30 6.31
C LYS A 316 -16.24 18.96 5.58
N PHE A 317 -15.24 18.69 4.74
CA PHE A 317 -15.14 17.41 4.06
C PHE A 317 -14.96 16.25 5.03
N ILE A 318 -14.08 16.39 6.02
CA ILE A 318 -13.90 15.36 7.05
C ILE A 318 -15.18 15.15 7.86
N ASP A 319 -15.89 16.22 8.19
CA ASP A 319 -17.15 16.11 8.91
C ASP A 319 -18.22 15.38 8.09
N GLU A 320 -18.25 15.61 6.77
CA GLU A 320 -19.17 14.98 5.83
C GLU A 320 -18.80 13.50 5.58
N ILE A 321 -17.51 13.18 5.43
CA ILE A 321 -17.00 11.81 5.33
C ILE A 321 -17.40 10.98 6.56
N GLU A 322 -17.24 11.53 7.76
CA GLU A 322 -17.57 10.82 9.01
C GLU A 322 -19.06 10.43 9.09
N ARG A 323 -19.96 11.23 8.50
CA ARG A 323 -21.39 10.88 8.44
C ARG A 323 -21.67 9.60 7.65
N ARG A 324 -20.82 9.20 6.70
CA ARG A 324 -21.05 7.97 5.91
C ARG A 324 -20.98 6.72 6.77
N PHE A 325 -20.27 6.77 7.89
CA PHE A 325 -20.24 5.68 8.86
C PHE A 325 -21.55 5.52 9.63
N GLU A 326 -22.42 6.54 9.67
CA GLU A 326 -23.75 6.44 10.29
C GLU A 326 -24.71 5.56 9.47
N LEU A 327 -24.41 5.32 8.19
CA LEU A 327 -25.13 4.35 7.36
C LEU A 327 -24.89 2.90 7.79
N LEU A 328 -23.87 2.63 8.60
CA LEU A 328 -23.59 1.29 9.13
C LEU A 328 -24.53 0.96 10.29
N ARG A 329 -25.80 0.67 9.95
CA ARG A 329 -26.83 0.25 10.91
C ARG A 329 -26.66 -1.18 11.40
N ALA A 330 -26.01 -2.02 10.59
CA ALA A 330 -25.70 -3.41 10.91
C ALA A 330 -24.24 -3.57 11.36
N GLY A 331 -24.00 -4.54 12.25
CA GLY A 331 -22.67 -4.84 12.78
C GLY A 331 -22.23 -3.95 13.95
N LYS A 332 -21.01 -4.18 14.42
CA LYS A 332 -20.39 -3.48 15.55
C LYS A 332 -19.25 -2.60 15.03
N LEU A 333 -19.43 -1.28 15.10
CA LEU A 333 -18.41 -0.29 14.78
C LEU A 333 -17.59 0.04 16.04
N GLU A 334 -16.29 -0.23 15.99
CA GLU A 334 -15.33 0.18 17.02
C GLU A 334 -14.64 1.48 16.61
N LYS A 335 -14.53 2.40 17.57
CA LYS A 335 -13.95 3.72 17.36
C LYS A 335 -12.67 3.86 18.18
N THR A 336 -11.76 4.71 17.72
CA THR A 336 -10.62 5.15 18.52
C THR A 336 -11.12 5.95 19.73
N LYS A 337 -10.23 6.26 20.68
CA LYS A 337 -10.53 7.15 21.82
C LYS A 337 -11.08 8.51 21.39
N GLN A 338 -10.76 8.94 20.17
CA GLN A 338 -11.18 10.21 19.58
C GLN A 338 -12.49 10.13 18.78
N GLY A 339 -13.15 8.96 18.79
CA GLY A 339 -14.42 8.75 18.11
C GLY A 339 -14.31 8.46 16.60
N TRP A 340 -13.10 8.34 16.05
CA TRP A 340 -12.90 7.97 14.65
C TRP A 340 -13.12 6.46 14.43
N PRO A 341 -13.82 6.02 13.38
CA PRO A 341 -13.94 4.61 13.01
C PRO A 341 -12.57 3.91 12.90
N ARG A 342 -12.38 2.84 13.67
CA ARG A 342 -11.15 2.03 13.66
C ARG A 342 -11.39 0.71 12.94
N SER A 343 -12.43 -0.01 13.33
CA SER A 343 -12.81 -1.28 12.76
C SER A 343 -14.32 -1.48 12.81
N TRP A 344 -14.83 -2.35 11.96
CA TRP A 344 -16.22 -2.77 11.95
C TRP A 344 -16.27 -4.29 11.81
N SER A 345 -17.19 -4.94 12.51
CA SER A 345 -17.38 -6.39 12.46
C SER A 345 -18.85 -6.75 12.29
N TYR A 346 -19.12 -7.82 11.56
CA TYR A 346 -20.48 -8.26 11.25
C TYR A 346 -20.56 -9.75 10.98
N GLU A 347 -21.72 -10.33 11.24
CA GLU A 347 -22.03 -11.74 11.04
C GLU A 347 -23.44 -11.90 10.49
N SER A 348 -23.62 -12.85 9.57
CA SER A 348 -24.91 -13.22 8.98
C SER A 348 -24.90 -14.69 8.57
N GLU A 349 -26.03 -15.37 8.73
CA GLU A 349 -26.22 -16.71 8.16
C GLU A 349 -26.59 -16.67 6.67
N ASP A 350 -27.19 -15.56 6.22
CA ASP A 350 -27.60 -15.37 4.82
C ASP A 350 -26.49 -14.73 3.99
N ARG A 351 -26.14 -15.38 2.87
CA ARG A 351 -25.11 -14.95 1.91
C ARG A 351 -25.48 -13.64 1.22
N GLN A 352 -26.72 -13.51 0.76
CA GLN A 352 -27.14 -12.34 -0.02
C GLN A 352 -27.12 -11.08 0.86
N THR A 353 -27.68 -11.16 2.06
CA THR A 353 -27.63 -10.10 3.07
C THR A 353 -26.20 -9.76 3.43
N PHE A 354 -25.34 -10.78 3.64
CA PHE A 354 -23.93 -10.57 3.94
C PHE A 354 -23.20 -9.79 2.85
N LEU A 355 -23.28 -10.26 1.60
CA LEU A 355 -22.60 -9.64 0.45
C LEU A 355 -23.12 -8.23 0.20
N LYS A 356 -24.43 -8.00 0.35
CA LYS A 356 -25.04 -6.67 0.25
C LYS A 356 -24.43 -5.70 1.26
N VAL A 357 -24.30 -6.08 2.53
CA VAL A 357 -23.69 -5.22 3.56
C VAL A 357 -22.20 -4.99 3.29
N VAL A 358 -21.45 -6.04 2.96
CA VAL A 358 -19.99 -5.96 2.74
C VAL A 358 -19.64 -5.15 1.49
N SER A 359 -20.50 -5.17 0.46
CA SER A 359 -20.29 -4.42 -0.78
C SER A 359 -20.06 -2.92 -0.56
N ARG A 360 -20.58 -2.31 0.52
CA ARG A 360 -20.32 -0.89 0.86
C ARG A 360 -18.83 -0.58 1.05
N PHE A 361 -18.03 -1.59 1.39
CA PHE A 361 -16.60 -1.47 1.65
C PHE A 361 -15.73 -1.82 0.45
N SER A 362 -16.28 -2.46 -0.58
CA SER A 362 -15.50 -2.94 -1.73
C SER A 362 -16.04 -2.46 -3.09
N SER A 363 -17.30 -2.05 -3.18
CA SER A 363 -17.99 -1.70 -4.43
C SER A 363 -17.38 -0.47 -5.10
N ASN A 364 -17.52 -0.44 -6.43
CA ASN A 364 -17.20 0.66 -7.31
C ASN A 364 -18.38 1.01 -8.25
N TYR A 365 -19.57 0.48 -7.96
CA TYR A 365 -20.75 0.66 -8.80
C TYR A 365 -21.30 2.09 -8.65
N ALA A 366 -21.41 2.79 -9.78
CA ALA A 366 -21.72 4.22 -9.83
C ALA A 366 -22.99 4.64 -9.08
N PRO A 367 -24.11 3.86 -9.11
CA PRO A 367 -25.31 4.20 -8.35
C PRO A 367 -25.10 4.26 -6.83
N TYR A 368 -24.08 3.60 -6.27
CA TYR A 368 -23.76 3.72 -4.84
C TYR A 368 -22.87 4.92 -4.50
N PHE A 369 -22.40 5.70 -5.47
CA PHE A 369 -21.51 6.84 -5.21
C PHE A 369 -22.17 7.86 -4.29
N GLY A 370 -21.46 8.25 -3.23
CA GLY A 370 -21.99 9.07 -2.14
C GLY A 370 -22.34 8.27 -0.88
N THR A 371 -22.37 6.94 -0.98
CA THR A 371 -22.71 6.04 0.15
C THR A 371 -21.62 5.00 0.46
N LEU A 372 -20.62 4.85 -0.43
CA LEU A 372 -19.57 3.85 -0.28
C LEU A 372 -18.51 4.32 0.70
N LEU A 373 -17.93 3.35 1.42
CA LEU A 373 -16.82 3.54 2.33
C LEU A 373 -15.51 3.00 1.77
N ALA A 374 -15.52 2.35 0.60
CA ALA A 374 -14.35 1.68 0.02
C ALA A 374 -13.04 2.51 0.02
N PRO A 375 -13.02 3.82 -0.30
CA PRO A 375 -11.80 4.62 -0.24
C PRO A 375 -11.24 4.86 1.17
N LEU A 376 -12.03 4.60 2.21
CA LEU A 376 -11.67 4.77 3.62
C LEU A 376 -11.20 3.46 4.25
N VAL A 377 -11.30 2.35 3.52
CA VAL A 377 -10.95 1.01 4.01
C VAL A 377 -9.45 0.80 3.88
N ASN A 378 -8.84 0.29 4.95
CA ASN A 378 -7.46 -0.19 4.95
C ASN A 378 -7.39 -1.66 4.53
N GLY A 379 -8.32 -2.49 5.00
CA GLY A 379 -8.38 -3.91 4.65
C GLY A 379 -9.69 -4.55 5.07
N ILE A 380 -10.08 -5.60 4.34
CA ILE A 380 -11.31 -6.37 4.54
C ILE A 380 -10.91 -7.82 4.77
N ARG A 381 -11.42 -8.43 5.83
CA ARG A 381 -11.35 -9.88 6.03
C ARG A 381 -12.76 -10.43 6.07
N SER A 382 -13.03 -11.41 5.22
CA SER A 382 -14.29 -12.14 5.17
C SER A 382 -14.03 -13.62 5.44
N ALA A 383 -14.95 -14.26 6.14
CA ALA A 383 -14.94 -15.69 6.39
C ALA A 383 -16.33 -16.25 6.16
N GLY A 384 -16.44 -17.45 5.59
CA GLY A 384 -17.74 -18.08 5.38
C GLY A 384 -17.65 -19.23 4.39
N PRO A 385 -18.76 -19.94 4.19
CA PRO A 385 -18.85 -21.14 3.34
C PRO A 385 -18.90 -20.73 1.86
N PHE A 386 -17.92 -19.95 1.42
CA PHE A 386 -17.72 -19.61 0.01
C PHE A 386 -17.26 -20.85 -0.75
N ALA A 387 -17.98 -21.17 -1.82
CA ALA A 387 -17.70 -22.32 -2.66
C ALA A 387 -18.11 -22.03 -4.11
N PRO A 388 -17.29 -22.40 -5.11
CA PRO A 388 -17.71 -22.40 -6.51
C PRO A 388 -18.80 -23.44 -6.78
N SER A 389 -19.66 -23.18 -7.76
CA SER A 389 -20.70 -24.12 -8.21
C SER A 389 -20.15 -25.38 -8.89
N TRP A 390 -18.88 -25.36 -9.33
CA TRP A 390 -18.24 -26.46 -10.05
C TRP A 390 -17.47 -27.44 -9.16
N THR A 391 -17.50 -27.28 -7.84
CA THR A 391 -16.86 -28.21 -6.88
C THR A 391 -17.73 -28.47 -5.67
N ASP A 392 -17.91 -29.75 -5.31
CA ASP A 392 -18.57 -30.17 -4.08
C ASP A 392 -17.63 -30.19 -2.86
N HIS A 393 -16.33 -30.00 -3.10
CA HIS A 393 -15.29 -29.94 -2.09
C HIS A 393 -14.70 -28.53 -2.07
N PRO A 394 -15.20 -27.63 -1.20
CA PRO A 394 -14.67 -26.28 -1.10
C PRO A 394 -13.21 -26.35 -0.60
N PRO A 395 -12.30 -25.58 -1.20
CA PRO A 395 -10.89 -25.64 -0.84
C PRO A 395 -10.63 -25.03 0.54
N ALA A 396 -9.81 -25.70 1.35
CA ALA A 396 -9.34 -25.17 2.64
C ALA A 396 -8.25 -24.12 2.41
N VAL A 397 -8.64 -22.92 1.98
CA VAL A 397 -7.71 -21.85 1.62
C VAL A 397 -8.07 -20.52 2.27
N VAL A 398 -7.05 -19.71 2.47
CA VAL A 398 -7.14 -18.28 2.77
C VAL A 398 -6.57 -17.54 1.57
N LEU A 399 -7.40 -16.76 0.89
CA LEU A 399 -7.00 -15.96 -0.26
C LEU A 399 -6.64 -14.55 0.19
N PHE A 400 -5.49 -14.06 -0.23
CA PHE A 400 -5.06 -12.67 -0.06
C PHE A 400 -5.04 -11.99 -1.44
N ASP A 401 -6.09 -11.22 -1.73
CA ASP A 401 -6.13 -10.33 -2.89
C ASP A 401 -5.56 -8.96 -2.48
N VAL A 402 -4.35 -8.69 -2.91
CA VAL A 402 -3.64 -7.43 -2.66
C VAL A 402 -3.68 -6.54 -3.89
N GLU A 403 -3.36 -5.25 -3.73
CA GLU A 403 -3.30 -4.31 -4.85
C GLU A 403 -2.40 -4.87 -5.98
N GLY A 404 -2.84 -4.63 -7.23
CA GLY A 404 -2.07 -5.04 -8.40
C GLY A 404 -0.67 -4.44 -8.43
N LEU A 405 0.28 -5.22 -8.95
CA LEU A 405 1.65 -4.76 -9.15
C LEU A 405 1.70 -3.76 -10.33
N GLY A 406 2.35 -2.62 -10.11
CA GLY A 406 2.76 -1.69 -11.16
C GLY A 406 1.95 -0.39 -11.27
N HIS A 407 2.70 0.73 -11.26
CA HIS A 407 2.44 2.01 -11.94
C HIS A 407 3.69 2.56 -12.65
N THR A 408 4.84 1.93 -12.43
CA THR A 408 6.11 2.29 -13.02
C THR A 408 6.34 1.45 -14.27
N THR A 409 6.68 2.12 -15.37
CA THR A 409 7.03 1.51 -16.67
C THR A 409 8.37 0.75 -16.64
N ASP A 410 8.96 0.57 -15.46
CA ASP A 410 10.33 0.10 -15.30
C ASP A 410 10.34 -1.34 -14.77
N SER A 411 10.98 -2.24 -15.52
CA SER A 411 11.25 -3.63 -15.11
C SER A 411 12.18 -3.73 -13.91
N ALA A 412 12.83 -2.62 -13.53
CA ALA A 412 13.62 -2.49 -12.31
C ALA A 412 12.79 -2.21 -11.03
N ALA A 413 11.46 -2.10 -11.11
CA ALA A 413 10.63 -1.77 -9.96
C ALA A 413 10.66 -2.84 -8.86
N SER A 414 10.99 -2.44 -7.63
CA SER A 414 10.98 -3.33 -6.47
C SER A 414 9.56 -3.59 -5.96
N LEU A 415 9.33 -4.81 -5.45
CA LEU A 415 8.09 -5.14 -4.75
C LEU A 415 7.96 -4.28 -3.48
N PRO A 416 6.75 -3.81 -3.13
CA PRO A 416 6.51 -3.19 -1.84
C PRO A 416 7.01 -4.04 -0.67
N THR A 417 7.60 -3.42 0.34
CA THR A 417 8.02 -4.04 1.60
C THR A 417 6.89 -4.79 2.30
N ALA A 418 5.66 -4.29 2.22
CA ALA A 418 4.47 -4.96 2.74
C ALA A 418 4.21 -6.31 2.03
N ILE A 419 4.43 -6.38 0.71
CA ILE A 419 4.33 -7.62 -0.06
C ILE A 419 5.49 -8.56 0.32
N THR A 420 6.72 -8.05 0.43
CA THR A 420 7.88 -8.82 0.87
C THR A 420 7.67 -9.49 2.23
N ARG A 421 7.15 -8.75 3.23
CA ARG A 421 6.80 -9.33 4.55
C ARG A 421 5.69 -10.36 4.43
N ARG A 422 4.69 -10.12 3.57
CA ARG A 422 3.55 -11.04 3.40
C ARG A 422 3.97 -12.35 2.75
N LEU A 423 4.90 -12.32 1.80
CA LEU A 423 5.48 -13.49 1.13
C LEU A 423 6.05 -14.53 2.12
N GLU A 424 6.52 -14.10 3.29
CA GLU A 424 7.01 -14.98 4.35
C GLU A 424 5.88 -15.74 5.05
N SER A 425 4.74 -15.07 5.26
CA SER A 425 3.59 -15.57 6.04
C SER A 425 2.62 -16.47 5.28
N VAL A 426 2.83 -16.62 3.96
CA VAL A 426 1.97 -17.40 3.05
C VAL A 426 2.64 -18.70 2.59
N ASP A 427 1.80 -19.66 2.21
CA ASP A 427 2.22 -20.98 1.76
C ASP A 427 2.40 -21.01 0.23
N ALA A 428 1.52 -20.32 -0.49
CA ALA A 428 1.53 -20.24 -1.95
C ALA A 428 1.45 -18.80 -2.45
N VAL A 429 2.03 -18.57 -3.64
CA VAL A 429 1.97 -17.31 -4.37
C VAL A 429 1.43 -17.60 -5.77
N LEU A 430 0.21 -17.13 -6.04
CA LEU A 430 -0.43 -17.20 -7.36
C LEU A 430 -0.06 -15.94 -8.14
N LEU A 431 0.87 -16.08 -9.07
CA LEU A 431 1.18 -15.05 -10.05
C LEU A 431 0.13 -15.12 -11.17
N VAL A 432 -0.80 -14.19 -11.14
CA VAL A 432 -1.88 -14.05 -12.12
C VAL A 432 -1.44 -13.07 -13.20
N ASP A 433 -1.34 -13.56 -14.42
CA ASP A 433 -0.83 -12.80 -15.57
C ASP A 433 -1.78 -12.87 -16.75
N ASN A 434 -1.78 -11.84 -17.60
CA ASN A 434 -2.66 -11.78 -18.76
C ASN A 434 -2.04 -12.53 -19.94
N ALA A 435 -2.69 -13.61 -20.40
CA ALA A 435 -2.19 -14.44 -21.49
C ALA A 435 -2.09 -13.71 -22.85
N THR A 436 -2.79 -12.60 -23.05
CA THR A 436 -2.69 -11.80 -24.29
C THR A 436 -1.44 -10.94 -24.34
N GLN A 437 -0.90 -10.57 -23.17
CA GLN A 437 0.33 -9.82 -23.02
C GLN A 437 1.17 -10.43 -21.88
N PRO A 438 1.63 -11.68 -22.04
CA PRO A 438 2.26 -12.41 -20.95
C PRO A 438 3.63 -11.81 -20.60
N MET A 439 4.00 -11.95 -19.32
CA MET A 439 5.32 -11.67 -18.75
C MET A 439 5.75 -10.21 -18.85
N GLN A 440 4.81 -9.29 -18.60
CA GLN A 440 5.13 -7.86 -18.45
C GLN A 440 6.06 -7.60 -17.26
N ALA A 441 6.67 -6.40 -17.23
CA ALA A 441 7.64 -5.95 -16.25
C ALA A 441 7.31 -6.33 -14.79
N ALA A 442 6.07 -6.13 -14.35
CA ALA A 442 5.69 -6.41 -12.97
C ALA A 442 5.63 -7.91 -12.63
N ALA A 443 5.24 -8.76 -13.59
CA ALA A 443 5.24 -10.21 -13.41
C ALA A 443 6.69 -10.74 -13.33
N VAL A 444 7.57 -10.22 -14.19
CA VAL A 444 9.01 -10.55 -14.18
C VAL A 444 9.66 -10.09 -12.87
N ALA A 445 9.37 -8.88 -12.41
CA ALA A 445 9.87 -8.37 -11.14
C ALA A 445 9.43 -9.23 -9.94
N ALA A 446 8.17 -9.69 -9.93
CA ALA A 446 7.67 -10.59 -8.89
C ALA A 446 8.40 -11.95 -8.90
N MET A 447 8.60 -12.55 -10.07
CA MET A 447 9.36 -13.80 -10.19
C MET A 447 10.82 -13.63 -9.79
N ARG A 448 11.46 -12.52 -10.19
CA ARG A 448 12.83 -12.19 -9.80
C ARG A 448 12.97 -12.06 -8.29
N SER A 449 12.03 -11.39 -7.63
CA SER A 449 12.00 -11.25 -6.18
C SER A 449 11.80 -12.57 -5.44
N LEU A 450 10.90 -13.44 -5.94
CA LEU A 450 10.71 -14.80 -5.40
C LEU A 450 11.96 -15.67 -5.57
N ALA A 451 12.65 -15.54 -6.70
CA ALA A 451 13.88 -16.28 -6.96
C ALA A 451 15.02 -15.84 -6.03
N SER A 452 15.30 -14.54 -5.94
CA SER A 452 16.39 -14.02 -5.11
C SER A 452 16.12 -14.14 -3.61
N SER A 453 14.85 -14.25 -3.19
CA SER A 453 14.48 -14.52 -1.78
C SER A 453 14.44 -16.00 -1.44
N GLY A 454 14.72 -16.90 -2.39
CA GLY A 454 14.69 -18.35 -2.15
C GLY A 454 13.28 -18.92 -1.96
N GLN A 455 12.25 -18.25 -2.49
CA GLN A 455 10.85 -18.61 -2.31
C GLN A 455 10.18 -19.18 -3.58
N THR A 456 10.95 -19.53 -4.61
CA THR A 456 10.44 -20.07 -5.88
C THR A 456 9.52 -21.28 -5.71
N ALA A 457 9.72 -22.10 -4.66
CA ALA A 457 8.86 -23.25 -4.36
C ALA A 457 7.38 -22.87 -4.11
N LYS A 458 7.12 -21.64 -3.66
CA LYS A 458 5.77 -21.12 -3.42
C LYS A 458 5.05 -20.68 -4.71
N LEU A 459 5.77 -20.49 -5.80
CA LEU A 459 5.24 -19.90 -7.04
C LEU A 459 4.30 -20.88 -7.77
N ILE A 460 3.11 -20.38 -8.11
CA ILE A 460 2.17 -20.96 -9.06
C ILE A 460 1.80 -19.87 -10.07
N VAL A 461 1.79 -20.18 -11.36
CA VAL A 461 1.51 -19.21 -12.42
C VAL A 461 0.14 -19.50 -13.03
N CYS A 462 -0.68 -18.46 -13.16
CA CYS A 462 -2.02 -18.52 -13.75
C CYS A 462 -2.13 -17.50 -14.90
N PHE A 463 -2.17 -17.99 -16.13
CA PHE A 463 -2.41 -17.18 -17.32
C PHE A 463 -3.92 -17.03 -17.54
N THR A 464 -4.47 -15.85 -17.24
CA THR A 464 -5.89 -15.51 -17.43
C THR A 464 -6.14 -14.95 -18.83
N HIS A 465 -7.41 -14.68 -19.19
CA HIS A 465 -7.81 -14.20 -20.52
C HIS A 465 -7.31 -15.12 -21.66
N PHE A 466 -7.10 -16.40 -21.36
CA PHE A 466 -6.54 -17.35 -22.32
C PHE A 466 -7.48 -17.58 -23.51
N ASP A 467 -8.78 -17.37 -23.31
CA ASP A 467 -9.79 -17.36 -24.36
C ASP A 467 -9.60 -16.22 -25.38
N ALA A 468 -9.04 -15.08 -24.95
CA ALA A 468 -8.72 -13.93 -25.80
C ALA A 468 -7.39 -14.06 -26.56
N VAL A 469 -6.60 -15.11 -26.31
CA VAL A 469 -5.40 -15.41 -27.10
C VAL A 469 -5.84 -15.95 -28.45
N THR A 470 -5.76 -15.15 -29.52
CA THR A 470 -6.23 -15.52 -30.86
C THR A 470 -5.18 -15.21 -31.92
N GLY A 471 -5.13 -16.03 -32.98
CA GLY A 471 -4.27 -15.80 -34.14
C GLY A 471 -4.42 -16.93 -35.15
N ASP A 472 -4.33 -16.59 -36.44
CA ASP A 472 -4.50 -17.55 -37.55
C ASP A 472 -3.49 -18.71 -37.49
N ASN A 473 -2.31 -18.45 -36.91
CA ASN A 473 -1.21 -19.41 -36.73
C ASN A 473 -1.29 -20.23 -35.41
N ILE A 474 -2.23 -19.93 -34.51
CA ILE A 474 -2.38 -20.60 -33.20
C ILE A 474 -3.84 -21.07 -32.94
N PRO A 475 -4.43 -21.89 -33.84
CA PRO A 475 -5.86 -22.23 -33.77
C PRO A 475 -6.23 -23.18 -32.63
N THR A 476 -5.26 -23.90 -32.07
CA THR A 476 -5.52 -24.93 -31.03
C THR A 476 -5.05 -24.48 -29.65
N PHE A 477 -5.67 -25.03 -28.61
CA PHE A 477 -5.27 -24.79 -27.22
C PHE A 477 -3.76 -24.99 -26.99
N LYS A 478 -3.20 -26.08 -27.50
CA LYS A 478 -1.78 -26.42 -27.33
C LYS A 478 -0.85 -25.42 -28.02
N LEU A 479 -1.25 -24.91 -29.19
CA LEU A 479 -0.47 -23.87 -29.89
C LEU A 479 -0.54 -22.52 -29.16
N LYS A 480 -1.70 -22.16 -28.60
CA LYS A 480 -1.83 -20.97 -27.74
C LYS A 480 -0.97 -21.08 -26.48
N GLU A 481 -0.98 -22.25 -25.84
CA GLU A 481 -0.13 -22.57 -24.67
C GLU A 481 1.35 -22.42 -25.01
N GLN A 482 1.82 -23.02 -26.10
CA GLN A 482 3.21 -22.87 -26.55
C GLN A 482 3.60 -21.42 -26.85
N HIS A 483 2.68 -20.64 -27.43
CA HIS A 483 2.90 -19.22 -27.69
C HIS A 483 3.12 -18.43 -26.39
N VAL A 484 2.26 -18.64 -25.39
CA VAL A 484 2.39 -17.97 -24.07
C VAL A 484 3.67 -18.42 -23.36
N LEU A 485 3.98 -19.72 -23.37
CA LEU A 485 5.19 -20.26 -22.75
C LEU A 485 6.48 -19.75 -23.43
N ALA A 486 6.48 -19.48 -24.73
CA ALA A 486 7.63 -18.89 -25.40
C ALA A 486 7.97 -17.49 -24.86
N SER A 487 6.97 -16.67 -24.55
CA SER A 487 7.19 -15.39 -23.87
C SER A 487 7.72 -15.56 -22.44
N ALA A 488 7.25 -16.59 -21.73
CA ALA A 488 7.80 -16.95 -20.41
C ALA A 488 9.28 -17.36 -20.50
N GLU A 489 9.67 -18.18 -21.47
CA GLU A 489 11.07 -18.60 -21.62
C GLU A 489 12.04 -17.42 -21.81
N ASN A 490 11.63 -16.39 -22.55
CA ASN A 490 12.42 -15.17 -22.68
C ASN A 490 12.60 -14.45 -21.34
N ALA A 491 11.53 -14.33 -20.55
CA ALA A 491 11.58 -13.73 -19.23
C ALA A 491 12.45 -14.54 -18.25
N LEU A 492 12.33 -15.87 -18.29
CA LEU A 492 13.14 -16.78 -17.46
C LEU A 492 14.63 -16.67 -17.78
N THR A 493 14.98 -16.60 -19.06
CA THR A 493 16.36 -16.39 -19.52
C THR A 493 16.92 -15.06 -19.02
N SER A 494 16.13 -13.97 -19.15
CA SER A 494 16.53 -12.65 -18.64
C SER A 494 16.74 -12.63 -17.12
N ILE A 495 15.90 -13.32 -16.35
CA ILE A 495 16.11 -13.49 -14.90
C ILE A 495 17.38 -14.31 -14.62
N GLY A 496 17.64 -15.35 -15.41
CA GLY A 496 18.85 -16.18 -15.33
C GLY A 496 20.14 -15.40 -15.56
N GLU A 497 20.15 -14.48 -16.54
CA GLU A 497 21.28 -13.59 -16.80
C GLU A 497 21.58 -12.65 -15.61
N GLN A 498 20.54 -12.22 -14.89
CA GLN A 498 20.67 -11.29 -13.76
C GLN A 498 20.97 -11.99 -12.43
N LEU A 499 20.37 -13.14 -12.16
CA LEU A 499 20.45 -13.84 -10.87
C LEU A 499 21.32 -15.09 -10.89
N GLY A 500 21.61 -15.66 -12.05
CA GLY A 500 22.34 -16.92 -12.22
C GLY A 500 21.45 -18.10 -12.61
N SER A 501 22.09 -19.17 -13.08
CA SER A 501 21.43 -20.35 -13.67
C SER A 501 20.55 -21.14 -12.70
N PHE A 502 20.83 -21.10 -11.38
CA PHE A 502 19.98 -21.76 -10.38
C PHE A 502 18.62 -21.07 -10.24
N ALA A 503 18.55 -19.75 -10.38
CA ALA A 503 17.26 -19.04 -10.40
C ALA A 503 16.43 -19.42 -11.63
N GLU A 504 17.04 -19.43 -12.81
CA GLU A 504 16.42 -19.85 -14.07
C GLU A 504 15.89 -21.29 -14.00
N ARG A 505 16.74 -22.22 -13.54
CA ARG A 505 16.37 -23.63 -13.35
C ARG A 505 15.18 -23.77 -12.41
N ALA A 506 15.23 -23.11 -11.25
CA ALA A 506 14.17 -23.16 -10.26
C ALA A 506 12.83 -22.68 -10.83
N LEU A 507 12.84 -21.56 -11.54
CA LEU A 507 11.63 -21.01 -12.15
C LEU A 507 11.11 -21.91 -13.27
N ARG A 508 11.96 -22.44 -14.17
CA ARG A 508 11.55 -23.39 -15.21
C ARG A 508 10.88 -24.64 -14.63
N GLN A 509 11.43 -25.19 -13.55
CA GLN A 509 10.81 -26.32 -12.84
C GLN A 509 9.39 -25.98 -12.35
N ARG A 510 9.15 -24.75 -11.89
CA ARG A 510 7.81 -24.29 -11.51
C ARG A 510 6.87 -24.11 -12.70
N PHE A 511 7.34 -23.54 -13.80
CA PHE A 511 6.51 -23.44 -15.02
C PHE A 511 6.11 -24.81 -15.56
N ALA A 512 6.97 -25.83 -15.42
CA ALA A 512 6.65 -27.19 -15.83
C ALA A 512 5.62 -27.91 -14.94
N SER A 513 5.53 -27.55 -13.66
CA SER A 513 4.73 -28.28 -12.65
C SER A 513 3.54 -27.51 -12.08
N ALA A 514 3.52 -26.18 -12.20
CA ALA A 514 2.57 -25.30 -11.52
C ALA A 514 2.19 -24.08 -12.40
N CYS A 515 1.88 -24.34 -13.67
CA CYS A 515 1.42 -23.34 -14.64
C CYS A 515 0.04 -23.71 -15.19
N PHE A 516 -0.90 -22.77 -15.15
CA PHE A 516 -2.30 -22.99 -15.49
C PHE A 516 -2.82 -21.97 -16.50
N PHE A 517 -3.68 -22.40 -17.42
CA PHE A 517 -4.25 -21.56 -18.49
C PHE A 517 -5.77 -21.45 -18.33
N LEU A 518 -6.24 -20.24 -18.03
CA LEU A 518 -7.60 -19.96 -17.57
C LEU A 518 -8.29 -18.98 -18.50
N GLY A 519 -9.52 -19.28 -18.90
CA GLY A 519 -10.31 -18.43 -19.80
C GLY A 519 -11.78 -18.40 -19.41
N GLY A 520 -12.48 -17.32 -19.77
CA GLY A 520 -13.88 -17.09 -19.43
C GLY A 520 -14.15 -17.05 -17.92
N LEU A 521 -13.24 -16.47 -17.13
CA LEU A 521 -13.38 -16.32 -15.67
C LEU A 521 -14.38 -15.22 -15.28
N ASP A 522 -14.78 -14.38 -16.23
CA ASP A 522 -15.75 -13.29 -16.09
C ASP A 522 -17.22 -13.76 -16.09
N ARG A 523 -17.47 -15.06 -16.29
CA ARG A 523 -18.81 -15.67 -16.30
C ARG A 523 -18.90 -16.85 -15.35
N THR A 524 -20.11 -17.20 -14.93
CA THR A 524 -20.34 -18.42 -14.15
C THR A 524 -20.02 -19.66 -14.98
N LEU A 525 -19.11 -20.51 -14.50
CA LEU A 525 -18.68 -21.72 -15.21
C LEU A 525 -19.70 -22.85 -15.03
N THR A 526 -20.47 -23.15 -16.07
CA THR A 526 -21.58 -24.13 -16.03
C THR A 526 -21.23 -25.51 -16.57
N LEU A 527 -19.98 -25.72 -16.98
CA LEU A 527 -19.48 -26.96 -17.61
C LEU A 527 -20.18 -27.33 -18.94
N ASN A 528 -20.87 -26.39 -19.57
CA ASN A 528 -21.63 -26.66 -20.80
C ASN A 528 -20.75 -26.60 -22.06
N THR A 529 -19.73 -25.75 -22.05
CA THR A 529 -18.82 -25.57 -23.18
C THR A 529 -17.51 -26.34 -23.00
N LYS A 530 -16.82 -26.66 -24.11
CA LYS A 530 -15.47 -27.27 -24.08
C LYS A 530 -14.45 -26.37 -23.37
N LEU A 531 -14.61 -25.05 -23.48
CA LEU A 531 -13.77 -24.07 -22.81
C LEU A 531 -13.98 -24.14 -21.29
N GLU A 532 -15.23 -24.06 -20.82
CA GLU A 532 -15.56 -24.18 -19.39
C GLU A 532 -15.04 -25.47 -18.77
N LYS A 533 -15.26 -26.62 -19.43
CA LYS A 533 -14.75 -27.92 -18.93
C LYS A 533 -13.24 -27.93 -18.75
N ARG A 534 -12.49 -27.30 -19.67
CA ARG A 534 -11.02 -27.20 -19.57
C ARG A 534 -10.60 -26.25 -18.47
N THR A 535 -11.23 -25.09 -18.36
CA THR A 535 -10.93 -24.11 -17.31
C THR A 535 -11.21 -24.69 -15.92
N VAL A 536 -12.33 -25.38 -15.73
CA VAL A 536 -12.62 -26.05 -14.45
C VAL A 536 -11.59 -27.15 -14.16
N ALA A 537 -11.18 -27.95 -15.13
CA ALA A 537 -10.13 -28.95 -14.92
C ALA A 537 -8.79 -28.31 -14.49
N GLN A 538 -8.43 -27.17 -15.08
CA GLN A 538 -7.24 -26.39 -14.69
C GLN A 538 -7.38 -25.80 -13.28
N LEU A 539 -8.55 -25.26 -12.91
CA LEU A 539 -8.82 -24.76 -11.56
C LEU A 539 -8.77 -25.88 -10.50
N GLN A 540 -9.28 -27.07 -10.82
CA GLN A 540 -9.20 -28.22 -9.93
C GLN A 540 -7.75 -28.70 -9.73
N GLU A 541 -6.92 -28.68 -10.78
CA GLU A 541 -5.49 -28.98 -10.67
C GLU A 541 -4.73 -27.90 -9.89
N LEU A 542 -5.07 -26.64 -10.09
CA LEU A 542 -4.56 -25.51 -9.32
C LEU A 542 -4.81 -25.71 -7.82
N LEU A 543 -6.05 -26.06 -7.43
CA LEU A 543 -6.39 -26.31 -6.03
C LEU A 543 -5.62 -27.50 -5.45
N ARG A 544 -5.44 -28.58 -6.21
CA ARG A 544 -4.62 -29.74 -5.79
C ARG A 544 -3.15 -29.36 -5.62
N THR A 545 -2.63 -28.50 -6.50
CA THR A 545 -1.26 -27.98 -6.40
C THR A 545 -1.06 -27.09 -5.18
N ILE A 546 -2.05 -26.24 -4.86
CA ILE A 546 -2.04 -25.40 -3.64
C ILE A 546 -2.02 -26.28 -2.38
N ASP A 547 -2.84 -27.33 -2.33
CA ASP A 547 -2.91 -28.22 -1.17
C ASP A 547 -1.56 -28.92 -0.90
N ALA A 548 -0.88 -29.37 -1.96
CA ALA A 548 0.39 -30.08 -1.89
C ALA A 548 1.63 -29.19 -1.64
N ILE A 549 1.50 -27.85 -1.69
CA ILE A 549 2.67 -26.95 -1.73
C ILE A 549 3.52 -26.93 -0.45
N VAL A 550 2.96 -27.32 0.68
CA VAL A 550 3.62 -27.26 2.00
C VAL A 550 4.51 -28.48 2.29
N VAL A 551 4.58 -29.45 1.39
CA VAL A 551 5.43 -30.64 1.54
C VAL A 551 6.90 -30.21 1.48
N LYS A 552 7.58 -30.23 2.64
CA LYS A 552 8.99 -29.85 2.76
C LYS A 552 9.88 -30.99 2.24
N PRO A 553 10.85 -30.69 1.36
CA PRO A 553 11.83 -31.66 0.94
C PRO A 553 12.74 -32.05 2.12
N GLU A 554 13.31 -33.26 2.04
CA GLU A 554 14.23 -33.74 3.07
C GLU A 554 15.46 -32.82 3.20
N PRO A 555 15.96 -32.59 4.42
CA PRO A 555 17.16 -31.79 4.61
C PRO A 555 18.35 -32.45 3.92
N VAL A 556 18.96 -31.73 2.97
CA VAL A 556 20.25 -32.11 2.39
C VAL A 556 21.30 -32.14 3.52
N PRO A 557 22.21 -33.12 3.62
CA PRO A 557 23.20 -33.18 4.70
C PRO A 557 24.42 -32.27 4.48
N SER A 558 24.88 -32.10 3.24
CA SER A 558 26.07 -31.29 2.92
C SER A 558 25.82 -29.79 3.14
N ARG A 559 26.81 -29.07 3.69
CA ARG A 559 26.74 -27.61 3.91
C ARG A 559 27.81 -26.85 3.14
N PRO A 560 27.46 -25.73 2.49
CA PRO A 560 28.42 -24.88 1.81
C PRO A 560 29.31 -24.14 2.82
N VAL A 561 30.51 -23.80 2.35
CA VAL A 561 31.47 -22.95 3.05
C VAL A 561 31.73 -21.74 2.16
N TYR A 562 31.55 -20.55 2.71
CA TYR A 562 31.78 -19.30 2.00
C TYR A 562 32.93 -18.50 2.61
N ASP A 563 33.49 -17.61 1.81
CA ASP A 563 34.51 -16.63 2.21
C ASP A 563 33.85 -15.28 2.50
N ARG A 564 34.12 -14.71 3.69
CA ARG A 564 33.63 -13.40 4.12
C ARG A 564 34.11 -12.26 3.23
N VAL A 565 35.28 -12.38 2.60
CA VAL A 565 35.80 -11.36 1.69
C VAL A 565 34.89 -11.22 0.46
N ASN A 566 34.46 -12.34 -0.12
CA ASN A 566 33.54 -12.33 -1.26
C ASN A 566 32.14 -11.79 -0.89
N LEU A 567 31.70 -12.02 0.35
CA LEU A 567 30.46 -11.42 0.85
C LEU A 567 30.59 -9.89 0.95
N ALA A 568 31.71 -9.37 1.44
CA ALA A 568 31.95 -7.93 1.50
C ALA A 568 31.93 -7.28 0.11
N LEU A 569 32.47 -7.94 -0.91
CA LEU A 569 32.39 -7.49 -2.31
C LEU A 569 30.95 -7.45 -2.83
N ALA A 570 30.13 -8.46 -2.50
CA ALA A 570 28.72 -8.48 -2.89
C ALA A 570 27.93 -7.33 -2.22
N VAL A 571 28.21 -7.03 -0.95
CA VAL A 571 27.62 -5.89 -0.23
C VAL A 571 28.06 -4.56 -0.83
N GLN A 572 29.33 -4.45 -1.25
CA GLN A 572 29.83 -3.26 -1.92
C GLN A 572 29.11 -3.01 -3.24
N GLN A 573 29.01 -4.03 -4.09
CA GLN A 573 28.31 -3.95 -5.38
C GLN A 573 26.84 -3.53 -5.19
N ALA A 574 26.15 -4.09 -4.19
CA ALA A 574 24.76 -3.72 -3.89
C ALA A 574 24.60 -2.25 -3.49
N ALA A 575 25.53 -1.72 -2.68
CA ALA A 575 25.50 -0.31 -2.30
C ALA A 575 25.77 0.60 -3.51
N GLU A 576 26.73 0.25 -4.36
CA GLU A 576 27.03 0.99 -5.59
C GLU A 576 25.82 1.03 -6.55
N GLU A 577 25.14 -0.10 -6.76
CA GLU A 577 23.93 -0.19 -7.59
C GLU A 577 22.78 0.64 -7.02
N PHE A 578 22.56 0.59 -5.71
CA PHE A 578 21.56 1.40 -5.03
C PHE A 578 21.81 2.91 -5.21
N HIS A 579 23.04 3.37 -4.95
CA HIS A 579 23.41 4.78 -5.13
C HIS A 579 23.29 5.23 -6.58
N ALA A 580 23.78 4.44 -7.53
CA ALA A 580 23.66 4.76 -8.95
C ALA A 580 22.21 4.90 -9.42
N ALA A 581 21.29 4.10 -8.87
CA ALA A 581 19.87 4.21 -9.17
C ALA A 581 19.23 5.45 -8.51
N TRP A 582 19.53 5.71 -7.25
CA TRP A 582 18.90 6.79 -6.49
C TRP A 582 19.46 8.18 -6.81
N ASP A 583 20.76 8.31 -7.09
CA ASP A 583 21.34 9.56 -7.55
C ASP A 583 20.74 10.01 -8.90
N ALA A 584 20.41 9.05 -9.76
CA ALA A 584 19.71 9.32 -11.00
C ALA A 584 18.27 9.79 -10.75
N ARG A 585 17.51 9.10 -9.88
CA ARG A 585 16.11 9.47 -9.55
C ARG A 585 16.01 10.81 -8.82
N LEU A 586 16.97 11.12 -7.96
CA LEU A 586 17.06 12.42 -7.27
C LEU A 586 17.53 13.56 -8.19
N GLY A 587 18.00 13.24 -9.42
CA GLY A 587 18.53 14.20 -10.37
C GLY A 587 19.89 14.79 -9.96
N ILE A 588 20.66 14.05 -9.14
CA ILE A 588 22.04 14.38 -8.77
C ILE A 588 22.97 14.04 -9.94
N ILE A 589 22.73 12.90 -10.59
CA ILE A 589 23.45 12.45 -11.78
C ILE A 589 22.45 12.38 -12.95
N ALA A 590 22.82 12.95 -14.10
CA ALA A 590 22.00 12.82 -15.30
C ALA A 590 22.15 11.41 -15.90
N LYS A 591 21.05 10.66 -15.98
CA LYS A 591 20.99 9.33 -16.61
C LYS A 591 19.89 9.30 -17.66
N THR A 592 20.25 8.96 -18.89
CA THR A 592 19.31 8.89 -20.02
C THR A 592 18.20 7.89 -19.73
N GLY A 593 16.93 8.33 -19.87
CA GLY A 593 15.76 7.48 -19.64
C GLY A 593 15.25 7.42 -18.20
N VAL A 594 15.93 8.04 -17.23
CA VAL A 594 15.44 8.17 -15.84
C VAL A 594 14.95 9.59 -15.62
N LEU A 595 13.66 9.74 -15.30
CA LEU A 595 13.09 11.04 -14.92
C LEU A 595 13.41 11.34 -13.45
N LYS A 596 13.66 12.61 -13.15
CA LYS A 596 13.76 13.09 -11.78
C LYS A 596 12.41 12.92 -11.07
N GLU A 597 12.42 12.28 -9.91
CA GLU A 597 11.23 12.05 -9.10
C GLU A 597 11.35 12.79 -7.76
N HIS A 598 10.23 13.30 -7.26
CA HIS A 598 10.16 14.06 -6.02
C HIS A 598 9.50 13.22 -4.94
N LEU A 599 10.20 12.95 -3.83
CA LEU A 599 9.57 12.42 -2.62
C LEU A 599 8.68 13.53 -2.02
N ALA A 600 7.38 13.28 -1.91
CA ALA A 600 6.51 14.17 -1.14
C ALA A 600 6.53 13.81 0.35
N GLU A 601 5.92 14.69 1.15
CA GLU A 601 6.04 14.88 2.60
C GLU A 601 5.49 13.75 3.48
N ARG A 602 5.58 12.49 3.04
CA ARG A 602 5.06 11.35 3.80
C ARG A 602 6.16 10.39 4.20
N TRP A 603 6.26 10.21 5.51
CA TRP A 603 7.12 9.23 6.17
C TRP A 603 6.36 7.92 6.34
N ASP A 604 6.31 7.12 5.27
CA ASP A 604 5.97 5.70 5.27
C ASP A 604 7.10 4.94 4.56
N ASP A 605 7.15 3.61 4.64
CA ASP A 605 8.22 2.79 4.00
C ASP A 605 8.36 3.08 2.48
N GLU A 606 7.32 3.68 1.85
CA GLU A 606 7.18 3.94 0.42
C GLU A 606 6.34 5.22 0.17
N TYR A 607 6.60 5.93 -0.93
CA TYR A 607 5.75 7.01 -1.43
C TYR A 607 5.62 6.94 -2.96
N LEU A 608 4.39 6.80 -3.48
CA LEU A 608 4.14 6.60 -4.92
C LEU A 608 4.96 5.44 -5.51
N GLY A 609 5.88 5.75 -6.44
CA GLY A 609 6.83 4.81 -7.03
C GLY A 609 8.17 4.72 -6.28
N LEU A 610 8.41 5.60 -5.31
CA LEU A 610 9.68 5.73 -4.58
C LEU A 610 9.69 4.79 -3.38
N LYS A 611 10.62 3.82 -3.39
CA LYS A 611 10.67 2.74 -2.39
C LYS A 611 12.11 2.46 -1.93
N PRO A 612 12.77 3.40 -1.23
CA PRO A 612 14.20 3.28 -0.91
C PRO A 612 14.52 2.04 -0.06
N VAL A 613 13.63 1.70 0.88
CA VAL A 613 13.77 0.47 1.70
C VAL A 613 13.67 -0.79 0.84
N ALA A 614 12.67 -0.86 -0.05
CA ALA A 614 12.51 -2.01 -0.94
C ALA A 614 13.65 -2.13 -1.97
N ASP A 615 14.12 -1.00 -2.49
CA ASP A 615 15.19 -0.95 -3.48
C ASP A 615 16.52 -1.40 -2.88
N LEU A 616 16.92 -0.86 -1.72
CA LEU A 616 18.16 -1.29 -1.05
C LEU A 616 18.10 -2.76 -0.64
N HIS A 617 16.94 -3.19 -0.11
CA HIS A 617 16.72 -4.60 0.24
C HIS A 617 16.86 -5.49 -1.00
N ARG A 618 16.28 -5.11 -2.14
CA ARG A 618 16.42 -5.83 -3.41
C ARG A 618 17.87 -5.91 -3.85
N GLU A 619 18.62 -4.80 -3.91
CA GLU A 619 20.01 -4.84 -4.39
C GLU A 619 20.88 -5.73 -3.50
N LEU A 620 20.73 -5.65 -2.17
CA LEU A 620 21.44 -6.53 -1.24
C LEU A 620 21.04 -7.99 -1.45
N GLN A 621 19.74 -8.27 -1.57
CA GLN A 621 19.22 -9.62 -1.75
C GLN A 621 19.73 -10.25 -3.05
N GLU A 622 19.68 -9.54 -4.18
CA GLU A 622 20.12 -10.06 -5.48
C GLU A 622 21.63 -10.31 -5.51
N ASN A 623 22.44 -9.36 -5.03
CA ASN A 623 23.90 -9.54 -5.00
C ASN A 623 24.33 -10.65 -4.04
N ILE A 624 23.70 -10.76 -2.86
CA ILE A 624 23.97 -11.85 -1.92
C ILE A 624 23.48 -13.18 -2.49
N TYR A 625 22.35 -13.21 -3.21
CA TYR A 625 21.86 -14.41 -3.88
C TYR A 625 22.84 -14.92 -4.96
N ARG A 626 23.50 -14.03 -5.71
CA ARG A 626 24.58 -14.42 -6.64
C ARG A 626 25.79 -14.99 -5.89
N PHE A 627 26.16 -14.39 -4.76
CA PHE A 627 27.25 -14.86 -3.91
C PHE A 627 26.97 -16.26 -3.32
N ILE A 628 25.77 -16.55 -2.83
CA ILE A 628 25.49 -17.87 -2.23
C ILE A 628 25.55 -19.02 -3.25
N GLN A 629 25.42 -18.74 -4.55
CA GLN A 629 25.52 -19.75 -5.60
C GLN A 629 26.96 -20.19 -5.89
N THR A 630 27.96 -19.51 -5.32
CA THR A 630 29.40 -19.79 -5.55
C THR A 630 30.14 -20.15 -4.24
N PRO A 631 29.77 -21.26 -3.58
CA PRO A 631 30.48 -21.72 -2.38
C PRO A 631 31.92 -22.13 -2.72
N VAL A 632 32.85 -21.87 -1.79
CA VAL A 632 34.28 -22.21 -1.94
C VAL A 632 34.48 -23.72 -1.87
N VAL A 633 33.78 -24.37 -0.94
CA VAL A 633 33.84 -25.82 -0.73
C VAL A 633 32.57 -26.30 -0.02
N TRP A 634 32.33 -27.60 -0.03
CA TRP A 634 31.26 -28.26 0.73
C TRP A 634 31.86 -29.09 1.86
N THR A 635 31.22 -29.09 3.03
CA THR A 635 31.63 -29.86 4.23
C THR A 635 31.47 -31.39 4.08
N GLY A 636 30.96 -31.86 2.94
CA GLY A 636 30.74 -33.27 2.62
C GLY A 636 30.80 -33.51 1.10
N ALA A 637 30.12 -34.55 0.61
CA ALA A 637 30.01 -34.80 -0.83
C ALA A 637 29.32 -33.61 -1.53
N VAL A 638 29.80 -33.25 -2.72
CA VAL A 638 29.20 -32.17 -3.52
C VAL A 638 27.78 -32.60 -3.89
N PRO A 639 26.73 -31.85 -3.50
CA PRO A 639 25.36 -32.22 -3.79
C PRO A 639 25.05 -32.16 -5.29
N SER A 640 23.98 -32.84 -5.70
CA SER A 640 23.35 -32.62 -7.01
C SER A 640 22.83 -31.19 -7.14
N ASP A 641 22.57 -30.73 -8.36
CA ASP A 641 22.09 -29.36 -8.57
C ASP A 641 20.71 -29.10 -7.96
N ASP A 642 19.84 -30.12 -7.88
CA ASP A 642 18.55 -30.01 -7.19
C ASP A 642 18.73 -29.87 -5.67
N GLU A 643 19.67 -30.63 -5.07
CA GLU A 643 20.01 -30.49 -3.65
C GLU A 643 20.67 -29.13 -3.35
N LYS A 644 21.56 -28.64 -4.23
CA LYS A 644 22.14 -27.29 -4.09
C LYS A 644 21.04 -26.23 -4.09
N GLN A 645 20.08 -26.33 -5.01
CA GLN A 645 18.96 -25.39 -5.11
C GLN A 645 18.14 -25.35 -3.82
N LEU A 646 17.88 -26.50 -3.18
CA LEU A 646 17.20 -26.57 -1.88
C LEU A 646 17.98 -25.84 -0.78
N VAL A 647 19.30 -26.03 -0.72
CA VAL A 647 20.16 -25.38 0.27
C VAL A 647 20.23 -23.87 0.03
N PHE A 648 20.41 -23.43 -1.22
CA PHE A 648 20.46 -22.01 -1.57
C PHE A 648 19.13 -21.31 -1.29
N ALA A 649 18.00 -21.92 -1.64
CA ALA A 649 16.68 -21.35 -1.38
C ALA A 649 16.43 -21.16 0.13
N ALA A 650 16.73 -22.17 0.95
CA ALA A 650 16.56 -22.06 2.40
C ALA A 650 17.46 -20.97 3.00
N PHE A 651 18.72 -20.88 2.56
CA PHE A 651 19.65 -19.88 3.06
C PHE A 651 19.26 -18.46 2.61
N ALA A 652 18.90 -18.29 1.34
CA ALA A 652 18.43 -17.01 0.78
C ALA A 652 17.20 -16.48 1.52
N LEU A 653 16.24 -17.36 1.84
CA LEU A 653 15.05 -17.00 2.60
C LEU A 653 15.42 -16.45 3.98
N SER A 654 16.26 -17.16 4.72
CA SER A 654 16.71 -16.72 6.03
C SER A 654 17.50 -15.40 5.96
N ILE A 655 18.34 -15.22 4.94
CA ILE A 655 19.07 -13.96 4.73
C ILE A 655 18.09 -12.81 4.45
N SER A 656 17.16 -12.97 3.52
CA SER A 656 16.22 -11.93 3.09
C SER A 656 15.42 -11.36 4.27
N LEU A 657 14.94 -12.22 5.16
CA LEU A 657 14.27 -11.89 6.43
C LEU A 657 15.09 -10.96 7.32
N HIS A 658 16.34 -11.34 7.59
CA HIS A 658 17.22 -10.55 8.45
C HIS A 658 17.64 -9.24 7.79
N LEU A 659 17.86 -9.24 6.47
CA LEU A 659 18.23 -8.04 5.72
C LEU A 659 17.13 -6.98 5.74
N LEU A 660 15.86 -7.37 5.60
CA LEU A 660 14.76 -6.40 5.58
C LEU A 660 14.68 -5.62 6.89
N VAL A 661 14.94 -6.30 8.03
CA VAL A 661 15.00 -5.65 9.35
C VAL A 661 16.14 -4.65 9.41
N VAL A 662 17.34 -5.02 8.94
CA VAL A 662 18.52 -4.13 8.93
C VAL A 662 18.27 -2.91 8.04
N VAL A 663 17.77 -3.11 6.83
CA VAL A 663 17.52 -2.04 5.86
C VAL A 663 16.44 -1.08 6.37
N ALA A 664 15.33 -1.60 6.90
CA ALA A 664 14.28 -0.78 7.47
C ALA A 664 14.78 0.02 8.68
N ALA A 665 15.54 -0.58 9.60
CA ALA A 665 16.09 0.14 10.74
C ALA A 665 16.99 1.31 10.31
N ARG A 666 17.88 1.10 9.33
CA ARG A 666 18.84 2.13 8.90
C ARG A 666 18.21 3.26 8.08
N LEU A 667 17.35 2.93 7.13
CA LEU A 667 16.73 3.96 6.25
C LEU A 667 15.53 4.65 6.89
N ARG A 668 14.85 3.98 7.84
CA ARG A 668 13.68 4.51 8.53
C ARG A 668 14.02 4.89 9.97
N ASP A 669 14.19 3.90 10.84
CA ASP A 669 14.15 4.13 12.29
C ASP A 669 15.31 5.01 12.81
N GLU A 670 16.50 4.87 12.22
CA GLU A 670 17.70 5.65 12.58
C GLU A 670 17.75 7.04 11.92
N ALA A 671 17.08 7.24 10.77
CA ALA A 671 17.21 8.44 9.94
C ALA A 671 16.06 9.45 10.11
N VAL A 672 15.15 9.24 11.06
CA VAL A 672 13.92 10.04 11.23
C VAL A 672 14.20 11.55 11.29
N SER A 673 15.24 11.97 12.03
CA SER A 673 15.62 13.39 12.14
C SER A 673 16.06 14.00 10.82
N GLU A 674 16.85 13.26 10.04
CA GLU A 674 17.39 13.69 8.76
C GLU A 674 16.28 13.83 7.73
N TRP A 675 15.30 12.91 7.75
CA TRP A 675 14.13 12.99 6.90
C TRP A 675 13.22 14.15 7.28
N GLN A 676 12.97 14.38 8.57
CA GLN A 676 12.25 15.57 9.04
C GLN A 676 12.94 16.86 8.58
N ARG A 677 14.27 16.89 8.63
CA ARG A 677 15.06 18.03 8.13
C ARG A 677 14.96 18.18 6.61
N ALA A 678 15.04 17.10 5.85
CA ALA A 678 14.96 17.12 4.39
C ALA A 678 13.60 17.64 3.91
N PHE A 679 12.51 17.18 4.52
CA PHE A 679 11.15 17.63 4.21
C PHE A 679 10.84 19.02 4.79
N GLY A 680 11.55 19.44 5.84
CA GLY A 680 11.43 20.80 6.37
C GLY A 680 12.08 21.90 5.51
N ILE A 681 12.77 21.56 4.41
CA ILE A 681 13.35 22.54 3.48
C ILE A 681 12.26 23.04 2.52
N SER A 682 12.07 24.36 2.50
CA SER A 682 11.12 25.08 1.64
C SER A 682 11.79 26.26 0.92
N GLY A 683 11.23 26.71 -0.20
CA GLY A 683 11.69 27.89 -0.94
C GLY A 683 12.68 27.57 -2.06
N LYS A 684 13.22 28.59 -2.74
CA LYS A 684 13.99 28.39 -3.98
C LYS A 684 15.19 27.45 -3.78
N GLY A 685 15.28 26.43 -4.64
CA GLY A 685 16.33 25.41 -4.57
C GLY A 685 16.06 24.31 -3.53
N SER A 686 14.90 24.32 -2.85
CA SER A 686 14.47 23.31 -1.88
C SER A 686 14.65 21.89 -2.41
N SER A 687 14.16 21.60 -3.61
CA SER A 687 14.22 20.25 -4.20
C SER A 687 15.66 19.76 -4.39
N PHE A 688 16.60 20.65 -4.75
CA PHE A 688 18.01 20.30 -4.91
C PHE A 688 18.72 20.14 -3.56
N VAL A 689 18.44 21.01 -2.60
CA VAL A 689 18.97 20.92 -1.24
C VAL A 689 18.43 19.66 -0.54
N ARG A 690 17.12 19.38 -0.70
CA ARG A 690 16.46 18.16 -0.22
C ARG A 690 17.10 16.92 -0.84
N ALA A 691 17.25 16.87 -2.16
CA ALA A 691 17.92 15.77 -2.85
C ALA A 691 19.34 15.53 -2.30
N LYS A 692 20.12 16.59 -2.07
CA LYS A 692 21.45 16.49 -1.45
C LYS A 692 21.42 15.97 -0.02
N ILE A 693 20.48 16.43 0.80
CA ILE A 693 20.30 15.91 2.17
C ILE A 693 19.93 14.42 2.13
N ILE A 694 19.00 14.04 1.24
CA ILE A 694 18.60 12.63 1.09
C ILE A 694 19.79 11.76 0.68
N ALA A 695 20.55 12.17 -0.35
CA ALA A 695 21.71 11.40 -0.77
C ALA A 695 22.81 11.35 0.30
N ALA A 696 23.29 12.51 0.77
CA ALA A 696 24.48 12.59 1.62
C ALA A 696 24.23 12.28 3.09
N ASP A 697 23.06 12.65 3.64
CA ASP A 697 22.81 12.54 5.07
C ASP A 697 21.94 11.34 5.44
N ILE A 698 21.23 10.74 4.48
CA ILE A 698 20.39 9.57 4.69
C ILE A 698 20.99 8.37 3.95
N TYR A 699 21.10 8.40 2.63
CA TYR A 699 21.51 7.22 1.85
C TYR A 699 22.98 6.86 2.06
N ASP A 700 23.90 7.83 2.06
CA ASP A 700 25.31 7.60 2.34
C ASP A 700 25.56 7.07 3.75
N LYS A 701 24.72 7.43 4.73
CA LYS A 701 24.82 6.90 6.11
C LYS A 701 24.16 5.53 6.25
N ALA A 702 23.03 5.32 5.57
CA ALA A 702 22.26 4.09 5.66
C ALA A 702 22.92 2.95 4.88
N ALA A 703 23.44 3.22 3.69
CA ALA A 703 24.11 2.26 2.81
C ALA A 703 25.43 2.82 2.25
N PRO A 704 26.42 3.14 3.11
CA PRO A 704 27.71 3.63 2.65
C PRO A 704 28.40 2.58 1.78
N ILE A 705 28.99 3.01 0.66
CA ILE A 705 29.81 2.13 -0.19
C ILE A 705 31.07 1.71 0.60
N PRO A 706 31.24 0.42 0.94
CA PRO A 706 32.45 -0.10 1.57
C PRO A 706 33.67 0.19 0.70
N GLY A 707 34.80 0.53 1.32
CA GLY A 707 36.02 0.84 0.60
C GLY A 707 37.25 0.75 1.49
N VAL A 708 38.43 1.01 0.92
CA VAL A 708 39.73 0.83 1.60
C VAL A 708 39.93 1.82 2.76
N ALA A 709 39.30 3.00 2.69
CA ALA A 709 39.39 4.01 3.74
C ALA A 709 38.39 3.70 4.88
N PRO A 710 38.86 3.53 6.13
CA PRO A 710 38.00 3.18 7.27
C PRO A 710 37.08 4.36 7.62
N SER A 711 35.78 4.07 7.73
CA SER A 711 34.78 4.97 8.34
C SER A 711 33.95 4.14 9.33
N PRO A 712 33.61 4.71 10.51
CA PRO A 712 32.74 4.04 11.48
C PRO A 712 31.40 3.58 10.89
N GLU A 713 30.81 4.41 10.02
CA GLU A 713 29.53 4.16 9.37
C GLU A 713 29.63 3.03 8.34
N ARG A 714 30.69 3.01 7.52
CA ARG A 714 31.02 1.93 6.59
C ARG A 714 31.18 0.59 7.30
N HIS A 715 31.95 0.59 8.39
CA HIS A 715 32.14 -0.60 9.20
C HIS A 715 30.83 -1.06 9.86
N LYS A 716 30.01 -0.13 10.37
CA LYS A 716 28.70 -0.46 10.96
C LYS A 716 27.79 -1.12 9.91
N PHE A 717 27.64 -0.53 8.72
CA PHE A 717 26.78 -1.09 7.67
C PHE A 717 27.22 -2.49 7.24
N LEU A 718 28.51 -2.65 6.94
CA LEU A 718 29.05 -3.96 6.57
C LEU A 718 28.84 -4.98 7.70
N ASN A 719 29.13 -4.62 8.95
CA ASN A 719 28.93 -5.51 10.09
C ASN A 719 27.46 -5.88 10.30
N ASP A 720 26.52 -4.95 10.18
CA ASP A 720 25.09 -5.24 10.34
C ASP A 720 24.60 -6.25 9.28
N VAL A 721 25.04 -6.09 8.03
CA VAL A 721 24.72 -7.02 6.93
C VAL A 721 25.42 -8.37 7.12
N MET A 722 26.71 -8.37 7.48
CA MET A 722 27.47 -9.59 7.78
C MET A 722 26.86 -10.36 8.96
N ASP A 723 26.36 -9.64 9.96
CA ASP A 723 25.68 -10.21 11.13
C ASP A 723 24.34 -10.83 10.75
N ALA A 724 23.58 -10.21 9.84
CA ALA A 724 22.36 -10.78 9.28
C ALA A 724 22.65 -12.12 8.54
N VAL A 725 23.69 -12.14 7.70
CA VAL A 725 24.10 -13.36 6.98
C VAL A 725 24.67 -14.41 7.94
N ARG A 726 25.41 -14.01 8.98
CA ARG A 726 25.94 -14.91 10.01
C ARG A 726 24.82 -15.59 10.80
N LYS A 727 23.81 -14.85 11.24
CA LYS A 727 22.63 -15.41 11.94
C LYS A 727 21.91 -16.44 11.07
N ALA A 728 21.75 -16.14 9.78
CA ALA A 728 21.20 -17.10 8.83
C ALA A 728 22.11 -18.33 8.66
N ALA A 729 23.43 -18.14 8.60
CA ALA A 729 24.38 -19.23 8.46
C ALA A 729 24.38 -20.17 9.67
N GLU A 730 24.31 -19.61 10.89
CA GLU A 730 24.17 -20.37 12.14
C GLU A 730 22.90 -21.23 12.14
N THR A 731 21.76 -20.66 11.72
CA THR A 731 20.47 -21.36 11.63
C THR A 731 20.54 -22.59 10.71
N HIS A 732 21.34 -22.51 9.65
CA HIS A 732 21.46 -23.58 8.65
C HIS A 732 22.73 -24.43 8.80
N ASN A 733 23.57 -24.21 9.82
CA ASN A 733 24.89 -24.85 9.97
C ASN A 733 25.83 -24.62 8.76
N ILE A 734 25.81 -23.42 8.18
CA ILE A 734 26.66 -22.98 7.08
C ILE A 734 27.90 -22.28 7.66
N THR A 735 29.07 -22.51 7.05
CA THR A 735 30.33 -21.90 7.52
C THR A 735 30.65 -20.64 6.72
N LEU A 736 30.91 -19.53 7.43
CA LEU A 736 31.45 -18.29 6.87
C LEU A 736 32.88 -18.10 7.39
N ARG A 737 33.88 -18.35 6.54
CA ARG A 737 35.32 -18.23 6.86
C ARG A 737 35.83 -16.82 6.69
#